data_AF-A0A4S2H583-F1
#
_entry.id   AF-A0A4S2H583-F1
#
_cell.length_a   1.000
_cell.length_b   1.000
_cell.length_c   1.000
_cell.angle_alpha   90.00
_cell.angle_beta   90.00
_cell.angle_gamma   90.00
#
_symmetry.space_group_name_H-M   'P 1'
#
loop_
_entity.id
_entity.type
_entity.pdbx_description
1 polymer ?
#
loop_
_entity_poly.entity_id
_entity_poly.type
_entity_poly.pdbx_seq_one_letter_code
_entity_poly.pdbx_strand_id
1 'polypeptide(L)'
;MFKCLAVSSTALLAASSAAFAQTSETHGDVVVVTGTRFETSAERLPAEISVISREEIELEVVETLPDALAGLPGVSVVQNGPAGSLTSVFIRGANSKHTLALYDGIRLNDPSSANGIFNFGSELVGDAQRIELVRGPLSSLYGSDAIGGVVNILPRIGGETGFEPFASLSVGEFSTWRGLAGAAGTAGNLSYSLSAEGLTTDGYDVTPDRMATSTGDPDGAEFAAFTANGEYALNEAVTLEALLRVRQAETEFDTFSGGPTGFQRADDSDLKGEDAYTVWRTGLRWAGLGGRLTSRLRAGQVLNELDNFDGGALTDTYEGERSFAEWLNVWTPPGRGALVDPRISAGIAFENEDITTRTAFNAPLSVEEDHAGVFAVAQAGFGPRLDVTASARVDSYEGFDTATTGNVGAVVHLPELGTRLTGAVGTAFKAPTLFERFASSPFVTPNPDLQPEESTSWEIGFDTALAAFGRTDALAFGATWFDSEIDDLIENVFDFSTFTGQNRNVGKAEIEGYEAFAGVRPAEGFEARVSYTYTDAVNAVTGARLLRRAPHRWTASARWSPSERATLSLDYVFVGERRDVTYDDAGFFSGSGNLIDAYELVNLSGELALREDLELFGAVKNLLDETYEEPAAFAGTPRAVTIGLRLTR
;
A
#
# COMPACT_ATOMS: atom_id res chain seq x y z
N MET A 1 -63.78 -59.63 13.93
CA MET A 1 -63.69 -58.16 14.08
C MET A 1 -62.70 -57.69 13.04
N PHE A 2 -63.19 -57.23 11.88
CA PHE A 2 -63.49 -55.82 11.59
C PHE A 2 -62.20 -55.00 11.70
N LYS A 3 -61.72 -54.25 10.70
CA LYS A 3 -62.16 -53.86 9.35
C LYS A 3 -61.02 -52.94 8.85
N CYS A 4 -60.72 -52.88 7.54
CA CYS A 4 -60.82 -51.67 6.70
C CYS A 4 -59.98 -50.42 7.10
N LEU A 5 -59.48 -49.57 6.22
CA LEU A 5 -60.02 -49.11 4.94
C LEU A 5 -58.93 -48.32 4.19
N ALA A 6 -58.88 -48.48 2.87
CA ALA A 6 -58.32 -47.55 1.90
C ALA A 6 -59.19 -46.29 1.75
N VAL A 7 -58.64 -45.17 1.24
CA VAL A 7 -59.24 -44.04 0.47
C VAL A 7 -58.04 -43.10 0.19
N SER A 8 -57.39 -42.97 -0.98
CA SER A 8 -57.79 -42.53 -2.33
C SER A 8 -58.72 -41.30 -2.37
N SER A 9 -58.20 -40.13 -2.80
CA SER A 9 -58.72 -39.34 -3.95
C SER A 9 -58.32 -37.86 -3.90
N THR A 10 -57.41 -37.49 -4.81
CA THR A 10 -57.52 -36.42 -5.83
C THR A 10 -58.41 -35.19 -5.57
N ALA A 11 -57.83 -33.98 -5.63
CA ALA A 11 -58.22 -32.90 -6.56
C ALA A 11 -57.32 -31.65 -6.47
N LEU A 12 -57.07 -31.07 -7.65
CA LEU A 12 -56.30 -29.88 -8.04
C LEU A 12 -56.57 -28.60 -7.21
N LEU A 13 -55.55 -27.74 -7.05
CA LEU A 13 -55.45 -26.39 -7.69
C LEU A 13 -54.22 -25.60 -7.21
N ALA A 14 -53.39 -25.22 -8.19
CA ALA A 14 -52.67 -23.95 -8.38
C ALA A 14 -51.72 -23.37 -7.28
N ALA A 15 -50.55 -22.95 -7.78
CA ALA A 15 -49.51 -22.09 -7.16
C ALA A 15 -48.76 -22.75 -5.98
N SER A 16 -47.44 -22.93 -5.99
CA SER A 16 -46.43 -21.97 -6.42
C SER A 16 -45.17 -22.71 -6.87
N SER A 17 -44.65 -22.30 -8.01
CA SER A 17 -43.24 -22.46 -8.37
C SER A 17 -42.40 -21.72 -7.33
N ALA A 18 -41.66 -22.45 -6.50
CA ALA A 18 -40.51 -21.91 -5.79
C ALA A 18 -39.33 -22.84 -6.09
N ALA A 19 -38.90 -22.79 -7.35
CA ALA A 19 -37.50 -23.03 -7.65
C ALA A 19 -36.75 -21.92 -6.91
N PHE A 20 -36.07 -22.25 -5.81
CA PHE A 20 -35.03 -21.39 -5.26
C PHE A 20 -33.90 -21.40 -6.28
N ALA A 21 -34.00 -20.50 -7.25
CA ALA A 21 -32.82 -19.94 -7.87
C ALA A 21 -32.14 -19.13 -6.76
N GLN A 22 -31.12 -19.70 -6.13
CA GLN A 22 -30.04 -18.87 -5.61
C GLN A 22 -29.41 -18.24 -6.85
N THR A 23 -29.88 -17.04 -7.18
CA THR A 23 -29.04 -16.06 -7.85
C THR A 23 -27.85 -15.83 -6.93
N SER A 24 -26.74 -16.54 -7.18
CA SER A 24 -25.42 -16.02 -6.82
C SER A 24 -25.28 -14.70 -7.58
N GLU A 25 -25.63 -13.61 -6.91
CA GLU A 25 -25.34 -12.25 -7.36
C GLU A 25 -23.83 -12.05 -7.28
N THR A 26 -23.10 -12.47 -8.32
CA THR A 26 -21.84 -11.84 -8.67
C THR A 26 -22.16 -10.74 -9.68
N HIS A 27 -22.64 -9.61 -9.18
CA HIS A 27 -22.61 -8.31 -9.84
C HIS A 27 -22.33 -7.25 -8.77
N GLY A 28 -21.15 -6.64 -8.84
CA GLY A 28 -20.97 -5.25 -8.43
C GLY A 28 -20.84 -4.98 -6.94
N ASP A 29 -19.84 -5.55 -6.28
CA ASP A 29 -19.14 -4.72 -5.31
C ASP A 29 -18.46 -3.63 -6.12
N VAL A 30 -19.16 -2.50 -6.24
CA VAL A 30 -18.58 -1.27 -6.75
C VAL A 30 -17.35 -1.02 -5.89
N VAL A 31 -16.17 -1.25 -6.43
CA VAL A 31 -14.91 -0.94 -5.74
C VAL A 31 -14.88 0.57 -5.58
N VAL A 32 -15.28 1.03 -4.39
CA VAL A 32 -15.30 2.44 -4.05
C VAL A 32 -13.92 2.83 -3.56
N VAL A 33 -13.33 3.81 -4.24
CA VAL A 33 -11.98 4.29 -3.93
C VAL A 33 -12.02 5.72 -3.42
N THR A 34 -10.98 6.09 -2.66
CA THR A 34 -10.96 7.37 -1.92
C THR A 34 -10.28 8.52 -2.67
N GLY A 35 -9.61 8.25 -3.80
CA GLY A 35 -8.71 9.17 -4.48
C GLY A 35 -9.34 10.47 -4.96
N THR A 36 -10.55 10.42 -5.48
CA THR A 36 -11.29 11.62 -5.91
C THR A 36 -11.70 12.55 -4.78
N ARG A 37 -11.38 12.20 -3.52
CA ARG A 37 -11.85 12.85 -2.29
C ARG A 37 -13.38 12.80 -2.17
N PHE A 38 -13.99 11.87 -2.88
CA PHE A 38 -15.38 11.42 -2.80
C PHE A 38 -15.45 9.98 -3.30
N GLU A 39 -16.40 9.22 -2.78
CA GLU A 39 -16.64 7.84 -3.18
C GLU A 39 -17.09 7.77 -4.65
N THR A 40 -16.35 7.00 -5.46
CA THR A 40 -16.70 6.68 -6.85
C THR A 40 -16.25 5.26 -7.18
N SER A 41 -16.92 4.65 -8.16
CA SER A 41 -16.53 3.34 -8.68
C SER A 41 -15.16 3.44 -9.34
N ALA A 42 -14.26 2.50 -9.04
CA ALA A 42 -13.00 2.32 -9.76
C ALA A 42 -13.23 2.25 -11.27
N GLU A 43 -14.39 1.73 -11.73
CA GLU A 43 -14.68 1.62 -13.14
C GLU A 43 -14.90 2.94 -13.89
N ARG A 44 -15.16 4.02 -13.15
CA ARG A 44 -15.34 5.36 -13.71
C ARG A 44 -14.07 6.19 -13.65
N LEU A 45 -12.99 5.64 -13.10
CA LEU A 45 -11.73 6.34 -12.97
C LEU A 45 -10.74 5.86 -14.05
N PRO A 46 -10.05 6.80 -14.70
CA PRO A 46 -8.97 6.49 -15.62
C PRO A 46 -7.67 6.27 -14.84
N ALA A 47 -7.70 5.37 -13.85
CA ALA A 47 -6.57 5.08 -12.97
C ALA A 47 -6.49 3.57 -12.71
N GLU A 48 -5.28 3.02 -12.69
CA GLU A 48 -5.04 1.63 -12.35
C GLU A 48 -4.99 1.43 -10.84
N ILE A 49 -6.07 0.90 -10.27
CA ILE A 49 -6.24 0.71 -8.83
C ILE A 49 -6.30 -0.78 -8.49
N SER A 50 -5.43 -1.21 -7.60
CA SER A 50 -5.54 -2.52 -6.93
C SER A 50 -6.15 -2.30 -5.56
N VAL A 51 -7.14 -3.10 -5.20
CA VAL A 51 -7.73 -3.11 -3.87
C VAL A 51 -7.53 -4.50 -3.30
N ILE A 52 -6.93 -4.56 -2.11
CA ILE A 52 -6.80 -5.78 -1.32
C ILE A 52 -7.90 -5.76 -0.27
N SER A 53 -8.86 -6.68 -0.37
CA SER A 53 -10.01 -6.73 0.53
C SER A 53 -9.68 -7.36 1.88
N ARG A 54 -10.57 -7.21 2.86
CA ARG A 54 -10.41 -7.88 4.17
C ARG A 54 -10.31 -9.39 4.00
N GLU A 55 -11.15 -9.94 3.14
CA GLU A 55 -11.24 -11.37 2.83
C GLU A 55 -9.95 -11.88 2.19
N GLU A 56 -9.32 -11.08 1.32
CA GLU A 56 -8.02 -11.42 0.73
C GLU A 56 -6.89 -11.39 1.78
N ILE A 57 -6.79 -10.33 2.59
CA ILE A 57 -5.80 -10.23 3.67
C ILE A 57 -5.95 -11.42 4.65
N GLU A 58 -7.18 -11.86 4.89
CA GLU A 58 -7.52 -12.98 5.76
C GLU A 58 -7.19 -14.35 5.17
N LEU A 59 -7.52 -14.60 3.90
CA LEU A 59 -7.27 -15.85 3.20
C LEU A 59 -5.78 -16.08 2.94
N GLU A 60 -5.06 -15.04 2.52
CA GLU A 60 -3.63 -15.12 2.20
C GLU A 60 -2.74 -15.07 3.45
N VAL A 61 -3.34 -14.90 4.64
CA VAL A 61 -2.64 -14.78 5.92
C VAL A 61 -1.61 -13.66 5.86
N VAL A 62 -2.04 -12.51 5.36
CA VAL A 62 -1.22 -11.30 5.25
C VAL A 62 -1.15 -10.63 6.62
N GLU A 63 0.06 -10.58 7.18
CA GLU A 63 0.30 -10.04 8.53
C GLU A 63 0.92 -8.65 8.47
N THR A 64 1.76 -8.40 7.47
CA THR A 64 2.50 -7.14 7.27
C THR A 64 2.10 -6.47 5.95
N LEU A 65 2.32 -5.17 5.84
CA LEU A 65 2.05 -4.42 4.61
C LEU A 65 2.91 -4.87 3.39
N PRO A 66 4.21 -5.20 3.53
CA PRO A 66 5.01 -5.72 2.42
C PRO A 66 4.42 -6.99 1.81
N ASP A 67 3.92 -7.91 2.63
CA ASP A 67 3.26 -9.14 2.18
C ASP A 67 2.06 -8.81 1.28
N ALA A 68 1.24 -7.83 1.69
CA ALA A 68 0.06 -7.41 0.94
C ALA A 68 0.43 -6.86 -0.45
N LEU A 69 1.55 -6.16 -0.53
CA LEU A 69 1.95 -5.43 -1.74
C LEU A 69 2.76 -6.29 -2.73
N ALA A 70 3.44 -7.34 -2.25
CA ALA A 70 4.34 -8.15 -3.07
C ALA A 70 3.64 -8.87 -4.23
N GLY A 71 2.36 -9.23 -4.09
CA GLY A 71 1.58 -9.87 -5.15
C GLY A 71 1.05 -8.92 -6.23
N LEU A 72 1.19 -7.61 -6.05
CA LEU A 72 0.55 -6.61 -6.91
C LEU A 72 1.36 -6.29 -8.17
N PRO A 73 0.69 -6.09 -9.32
CA PRO A 73 1.37 -5.68 -10.56
C PRO A 73 1.91 -4.25 -10.44
N GLY A 74 3.01 -3.98 -11.14
CA GLY A 74 3.63 -2.65 -11.11
C GLY A 74 4.34 -2.30 -9.80
N VAL A 75 4.45 -3.24 -8.85
CA VAL A 75 5.06 -3.02 -7.54
C VAL A 75 6.32 -3.86 -7.37
N SER A 76 7.39 -3.23 -6.89
CA SER A 76 8.55 -3.93 -6.36
C SER A 76 8.69 -3.59 -4.88
N VAL A 77 8.53 -4.59 -4.04
CA VAL A 77 8.87 -4.53 -2.62
C VAL A 77 10.33 -4.98 -2.50
N VAL A 78 11.14 -4.23 -1.79
CA VAL A 78 12.52 -4.58 -1.46
C VAL A 78 12.71 -4.41 0.04
N GLN A 79 12.85 -5.52 0.72
CA GLN A 79 12.97 -5.61 2.16
C GLN A 79 14.38 -6.09 2.53
N ASN A 80 14.99 -5.37 3.47
CA ASN A 80 16.34 -5.65 3.94
C ASN A 80 16.34 -6.67 5.10
N GLY A 81 15.62 -7.79 4.98
CA GLY A 81 15.59 -8.86 6.02
C GLY A 81 14.20 -9.25 6.52
N PRO A 82 14.07 -9.75 7.77
CA PRO A 82 12.80 -10.19 8.34
C PRO A 82 11.80 -9.04 8.57
N ALA A 83 10.64 -9.38 9.15
CA ALA A 83 9.60 -8.41 9.44
C ALA A 83 10.15 -7.23 10.26
N GLY A 84 9.78 -6.00 9.91
CA GLY A 84 10.26 -4.79 10.57
C GLY A 84 11.48 -4.14 9.93
N SER A 85 12.36 -4.94 9.32
CA SER A 85 13.53 -4.43 8.60
C SER A 85 13.13 -3.42 7.53
N LEU A 86 14.06 -2.50 7.21
CA LEU A 86 13.81 -1.43 6.27
C LEU A 86 13.25 -1.97 4.94
N THR A 87 12.01 -1.58 4.63
CA THR A 87 11.31 -2.01 3.42
C THR A 87 10.95 -0.83 2.54
N SER A 88 11.40 -0.88 1.30
CA SER A 88 11.15 0.11 0.25
C SER A 88 10.15 -0.42 -0.77
N VAL A 89 9.13 0.40 -1.09
CA VAL A 89 8.14 0.09 -2.13
C VAL A 89 8.37 0.98 -3.34
N PHE A 90 8.66 0.39 -4.48
CA PHE A 90 8.81 1.06 -5.77
C PHE A 90 7.60 0.77 -6.65
N ILE A 91 6.89 1.83 -7.05
CA ILE A 91 5.73 1.72 -7.93
C ILE A 91 6.13 2.18 -9.32
N ARG A 92 5.91 1.33 -10.32
CA ARG A 92 6.23 1.58 -11.74
C ARG A 92 7.63 2.16 -11.94
N GLY A 93 8.63 1.67 -11.20
CA GLY A 93 10.03 2.05 -11.38
C GLY A 93 10.49 3.34 -10.70
N ALA A 94 9.56 4.19 -10.21
CA ALA A 94 9.88 5.41 -9.45
C ALA A 94 10.68 5.10 -8.17
N ASN A 95 11.28 6.10 -7.52
CA ASN A 95 11.99 5.92 -6.24
C ASN A 95 11.03 5.58 -5.10
N SER A 96 11.51 4.90 -4.06
CA SER A 96 10.68 4.56 -2.90
C SER A 96 10.15 5.81 -2.17
N LYS A 97 10.93 6.90 -2.19
CA LYS A 97 10.48 8.22 -1.71
C LYS A 97 9.36 8.86 -2.54
N HIS A 98 9.07 8.33 -3.72
CA HIS A 98 7.96 8.73 -4.60
C HIS A 98 6.68 7.92 -4.33
N THR A 99 6.71 6.97 -3.39
CA THR A 99 5.53 6.24 -2.91
C THR A 99 4.94 6.97 -1.71
N LEU A 100 3.70 7.41 -1.84
CA LEU A 100 2.96 8.05 -0.76
C LEU A 100 2.23 6.98 0.09
N ALA A 101 2.64 6.83 1.34
CA ALA A 101 1.98 5.95 2.30
C ALA A 101 0.93 6.73 3.09
N LEU A 102 -0.30 6.22 3.11
CA LEU A 102 -1.43 6.83 3.77
C LEU A 102 -2.11 5.84 4.72
N TYR A 103 -2.63 6.37 5.82
CA TYR A 103 -3.55 5.68 6.69
C TYR A 103 -4.84 6.51 6.80
N ASP A 104 -5.93 6.01 6.24
CA ASP A 104 -7.21 6.71 6.09
C ASP A 104 -7.05 8.13 5.50
N GLY A 105 -6.18 8.23 4.49
CA GLY A 105 -5.82 9.47 3.80
C GLY A 105 -4.85 10.39 4.56
N ILE A 106 -4.30 9.98 5.71
CA ILE A 106 -3.30 10.72 6.49
C ILE A 106 -1.90 10.26 6.10
N ARG A 107 -1.01 11.20 5.78
CA ARG A 107 0.37 10.92 5.32
C ARG A 107 1.23 10.31 6.41
N LEU A 108 1.76 9.10 6.17
CA LEU A 108 2.65 8.40 7.09
C LEU A 108 4.14 8.64 6.82
N ASN A 109 4.52 9.08 5.61
CA ASN A 109 5.91 9.37 5.28
C ASN A 109 6.56 10.28 6.33
N ASP A 110 7.68 9.86 6.89
CA ASP A 110 8.34 10.57 7.99
C ASP A 110 9.23 11.69 7.46
N PRO A 111 8.96 12.98 7.81
CA PRO A 111 9.78 14.10 7.35
C PRO A 111 11.19 14.11 7.95
N SER A 112 11.41 13.42 9.09
CA SER A 112 12.73 13.35 9.75
C SER A 112 13.65 12.31 9.14
N SER A 113 13.08 11.33 8.43
CA SER A 113 13.80 10.33 7.65
C SER A 113 14.63 10.96 6.53
N ALA A 114 15.84 10.42 6.31
CA ALA A 114 16.83 11.00 5.41
C ALA A 114 16.34 11.24 3.98
N ASN A 115 15.40 10.43 3.49
CA ASN A 115 14.79 10.56 2.16
C ASN A 115 13.26 10.71 2.21
N GLY A 116 12.68 10.96 3.39
CA GLY A 116 11.22 11.13 3.56
C GLY A 116 10.41 9.87 3.23
N ILE A 117 11.01 8.70 3.43
CA ILE A 117 10.37 7.42 3.15
C ILE A 117 9.53 6.97 4.35
N PHE A 118 8.51 6.16 4.07
CA PHE A 118 7.85 5.35 5.09
C PHE A 118 8.52 3.97 5.11
N ASN A 119 8.86 3.44 6.29
CA ASN A 119 9.31 2.05 6.40
C ASN A 119 8.08 1.14 6.35
N PHE A 120 7.85 0.50 5.19
CA PHE A 120 6.71 -0.40 5.03
C PHE A 120 6.84 -1.67 5.90
N GLY A 121 8.07 -2.03 6.30
CA GLY A 121 8.39 -3.28 7.00
C GLY A 121 7.82 -3.34 8.41
N SER A 122 7.61 -2.18 9.03
CA SER A 122 7.13 -2.06 10.41
C SER A 122 5.61 -1.88 10.54
N GLU A 123 4.86 -2.06 9.45
CA GLU A 123 3.42 -1.83 9.41
C GLU A 123 2.61 -3.14 9.40
N LEU A 124 1.80 -3.33 10.44
CA LEU A 124 0.82 -4.42 10.54
C LEU A 124 -0.53 -4.04 9.91
N VAL A 125 -1.29 -5.02 9.43
CA VAL A 125 -2.55 -4.81 8.68
C VAL A 125 -3.78 -5.47 9.32
N GLY A 126 -3.73 -5.81 10.61
CA GLY A 126 -4.84 -6.52 11.28
C GLY A 126 -6.12 -5.69 11.39
N ASP A 127 -5.98 -4.38 11.56
CA ASP A 127 -7.08 -3.42 11.66
C ASP A 127 -7.58 -2.91 10.29
N ALA A 128 -6.85 -3.21 9.21
CA ALA A 128 -7.24 -2.81 7.86
C ALA A 128 -8.54 -3.53 7.44
N GLN A 129 -9.49 -2.77 6.92
CA GLN A 129 -10.65 -3.26 6.16
C GLN A 129 -10.27 -3.50 4.71
N ARG A 130 -9.43 -2.64 4.14
CA ARG A 130 -8.86 -2.80 2.81
C ARG A 130 -7.58 -1.98 2.66
N ILE A 131 -6.79 -2.33 1.66
CA ILE A 131 -5.62 -1.57 1.24
C ILE A 131 -5.84 -1.16 -0.22
N GLU A 132 -5.73 0.12 -0.51
CA GLU A 132 -5.81 0.68 -1.88
C GLU A 132 -4.39 0.99 -2.39
N LEU A 133 -4.01 0.44 -3.54
CA LEU A 133 -2.81 0.83 -4.28
C LEU A 133 -3.24 1.56 -5.56
N VAL A 134 -2.81 2.81 -5.71
CA VAL A 134 -3.10 3.64 -6.89
C VAL A 134 -1.81 3.94 -7.64
N ARG A 135 -1.84 3.67 -8.95
CA ARG A 135 -0.70 3.85 -9.85
C ARG A 135 -1.02 4.90 -10.91
N GLY A 136 0.05 5.47 -11.48
CA GLY A 136 -0.06 6.35 -12.65
C GLY A 136 -0.48 7.79 -12.32
N PRO A 137 -0.80 8.60 -13.33
CA PRO A 137 -0.86 10.07 -13.21
C PRO A 137 -1.94 10.62 -12.28
N LEU A 138 -2.92 9.79 -11.89
CA LEU A 138 -4.00 10.16 -10.97
C LEU A 138 -3.67 9.90 -9.50
N SER A 139 -2.52 9.32 -9.18
CA SER A 139 -2.01 9.22 -7.80
C SER A 139 -1.95 10.59 -7.11
N SER A 140 -1.68 11.65 -7.88
CA SER A 140 -1.63 13.04 -7.40
C SER A 140 -2.95 13.56 -6.81
N LEU A 141 -4.08 12.88 -7.04
CA LEU A 141 -5.35 13.17 -6.38
C LEU A 141 -5.28 12.96 -4.84
N TYR A 142 -4.39 12.07 -4.39
CA TYR A 142 -4.17 11.79 -2.98
C TYR A 142 -3.17 12.76 -2.35
N GLY A 143 -2.15 13.19 -3.10
CA GLY A 143 -1.13 14.14 -2.69
C GLY A 143 -0.17 14.40 -3.83
N SER A 144 0.30 15.64 -3.99
CA SER A 144 1.13 16.07 -5.13
C SER A 144 2.46 15.31 -5.25
N ASP A 145 2.99 14.83 -4.13
CA ASP A 145 4.23 14.07 -3.94
C ASP A 145 4.13 12.57 -4.28
N ALA A 146 2.95 12.09 -4.65
CA ALA A 146 2.72 10.72 -5.09
C ALA A 146 3.22 10.47 -6.53
N ILE A 147 4.49 10.78 -6.84
CA ILE A 147 5.07 10.63 -8.18
C ILE A 147 4.99 9.19 -8.69
N GLY A 148 5.30 8.19 -7.85
CA GLY A 148 5.24 6.78 -8.21
C GLY A 148 3.85 6.18 -8.04
N GLY A 149 3.21 6.51 -6.92
CA GLY A 149 1.89 6.00 -6.58
C GLY A 149 1.55 6.17 -5.10
N VAL A 150 0.41 5.60 -4.70
CA VAL A 150 -0.15 5.73 -3.35
C VAL A 150 -0.47 4.35 -2.81
N VAL A 151 -0.13 4.12 -1.54
CA VAL A 151 -0.65 2.99 -0.74
C VAL A 151 -1.49 3.59 0.38
N ASN A 152 -2.79 3.28 0.43
CA ASN A 152 -3.71 3.80 1.44
C ASN A 152 -4.35 2.65 2.24
N ILE A 153 -4.06 2.60 3.53
CA ILE A 153 -4.61 1.62 4.48
C ILE A 153 -5.89 2.20 5.05
N LEU A 154 -7.02 1.49 4.86
CA LEU A 154 -8.32 1.96 5.31
C LEU A 154 -8.79 1.08 6.47
N PRO A 155 -8.90 1.63 7.69
CA PRO A 155 -9.29 0.84 8.87
C PRO A 155 -10.76 0.43 8.83
N ARG A 156 -11.08 -0.62 9.60
CA ARG A 156 -12.47 -1.03 9.88
C ARG A 156 -13.25 0.13 10.50
N ILE A 157 -14.55 0.18 10.23
CA ILE A 157 -15.49 1.05 10.92
C ILE A 157 -16.93 0.54 10.74
N GLY A 158 -17.72 0.59 11.82
CA GLY A 158 -19.12 0.16 11.76
C GLY A 158 -19.25 -1.36 11.75
N GLY A 159 -20.42 -1.84 11.32
CA GLY A 159 -20.78 -3.26 11.28
C GLY A 159 -22.29 -3.41 11.06
N GLU A 160 -22.72 -4.61 10.70
CA GLU A 160 -24.14 -4.95 10.50
C GLU A 160 -24.91 -4.94 11.82
N THR A 161 -24.25 -5.29 12.91
CA THR A 161 -24.79 -5.33 14.26
C THR A 161 -24.11 -4.29 15.17
N GLY A 162 -24.65 -4.13 16.39
CA GLY A 162 -24.09 -3.19 17.36
C GLY A 162 -22.75 -3.61 17.98
N PHE A 163 -22.35 -4.88 17.83
CA PHE A 163 -21.12 -5.43 18.40
C PHE A 163 -20.72 -6.73 17.70
N GLU A 164 -19.65 -6.65 16.91
CA GLU A 164 -19.05 -7.71 16.10
C GLU A 164 -17.61 -7.92 16.59
N PRO A 165 -17.42 -8.78 17.61
CA PRO A 165 -16.08 -9.11 18.10
C PRO A 165 -15.33 -9.96 17.09
N PHE A 166 -14.03 -9.71 16.97
CA PHE A 166 -13.12 -10.55 16.21
C PHE A 166 -11.85 -10.81 17.00
N ALA A 167 -11.26 -11.98 16.81
CA ALA A 167 -9.96 -12.31 17.37
C ALA A 167 -9.24 -13.32 16.48
N SER A 168 -7.91 -13.26 16.43
CA SER A 168 -7.09 -14.31 15.83
C SER A 168 -5.83 -14.55 16.65
N LEU A 169 -5.37 -15.80 16.63
CA LEU A 169 -4.09 -16.21 17.18
C LEU A 169 -3.41 -17.14 16.18
N SER A 170 -2.19 -16.82 15.78
CA SER A 170 -1.35 -17.68 14.93
C SER A 170 0.02 -17.92 15.56
N VAL A 171 0.58 -19.06 15.20
CA VAL A 171 1.97 -19.43 15.45
C VAL A 171 2.62 -19.87 14.14
N GLY A 172 3.92 -19.67 14.01
CA GLY A 172 4.65 -20.06 12.81
C GLY A 172 6.10 -20.46 13.03
N GLU A 173 6.83 -20.63 11.93
CA GLU A 173 8.29 -20.73 11.93
C GLU A 173 8.93 -19.46 12.52
N PHE A 174 10.24 -19.48 12.80
CA PHE A 174 10.95 -18.36 13.44
C PHE A 174 10.37 -17.95 14.80
N SER A 175 9.84 -18.94 15.53
CA SER A 175 9.13 -18.74 16.78
C SER A 175 8.04 -17.67 16.71
N THR A 176 7.45 -17.42 15.52
CA THR A 176 6.50 -16.31 15.35
C THR A 176 5.23 -16.57 16.15
N TRP A 177 4.80 -15.56 16.92
CA TRP A 177 3.47 -15.49 17.53
C TRP A 177 2.78 -14.21 17.09
N ARG A 178 1.52 -14.30 16.69
CA ARG A 178 0.69 -13.13 16.38
C ARG A 178 -0.67 -13.22 17.01
N GLY A 179 -1.12 -12.13 17.62
CA GLY A 179 -2.44 -11.97 18.20
C GLY A 179 -3.14 -10.73 17.65
N LEU A 180 -4.43 -10.85 17.36
CA LEU A 180 -5.32 -9.73 17.04
C LEU A 180 -6.60 -9.90 17.85
N ALA A 181 -7.09 -8.82 18.44
CA ALA A 181 -8.39 -8.81 19.09
C ALA A 181 -9.06 -7.44 18.92
N GLY A 182 -10.37 -7.44 18.73
CA GLY A 182 -11.10 -6.21 18.54
C GLY A 182 -12.60 -6.39 18.47
N ALA A 183 -13.29 -5.29 18.23
CA ALA A 183 -14.70 -5.27 17.92
C ALA A 183 -15.03 -4.08 17.03
N ALA A 184 -15.99 -4.29 16.13
CA ALA A 184 -16.60 -3.22 15.34
C ALA A 184 -18.12 -3.25 15.52
N GLY A 185 -18.82 -2.21 15.09
CA GLY A 185 -20.28 -2.22 15.08
C GLY A 185 -20.94 -0.86 15.00
N THR A 186 -22.26 -0.89 14.84
CA THR A 186 -23.12 0.31 14.77
C THR A 186 -24.14 0.31 15.90
N ALA A 187 -23.88 1.11 16.94
CA ALA A 187 -24.73 1.23 18.13
C ALA A 187 -25.47 2.57 18.16
N GLY A 188 -26.70 2.58 17.66
CA GLY A 188 -27.51 3.79 17.55
C GLY A 188 -26.90 4.77 16.55
N ASN A 189 -26.40 5.91 17.04
CA ASN A 189 -25.78 6.94 16.21
C ASN A 189 -24.25 6.80 16.11
N LEU A 190 -23.66 5.79 16.74
CA LEU A 190 -22.21 5.56 16.76
C LEU A 190 -21.85 4.37 15.87
N SER A 191 -21.02 4.59 14.87
CA SER A 191 -20.28 3.52 14.17
C SER A 191 -18.85 3.52 14.71
N TYR A 192 -18.30 2.37 15.05
CA TYR A 192 -16.96 2.29 15.65
C TYR A 192 -16.19 1.05 15.21
N SER A 193 -14.89 1.09 15.41
CA SER A 193 -14.00 -0.07 15.48
C SER A 193 -12.92 0.17 16.52
N LEU A 194 -12.54 -0.91 17.20
CA LEU A 194 -11.44 -0.96 18.15
C LEU A 194 -10.64 -2.24 17.87
N SER A 195 -9.33 -2.14 17.75
CA SER A 195 -8.45 -3.29 17.58
C SER A 195 -7.14 -3.10 18.31
N ALA A 196 -6.60 -4.21 18.79
CA ALA A 196 -5.23 -4.33 19.27
C ALA A 196 -4.60 -5.56 18.62
N GLU A 197 -3.37 -5.40 18.15
CA GLU A 197 -2.58 -6.50 17.61
C GLU A 197 -1.15 -6.46 18.11
N GLY A 198 -0.52 -7.62 18.12
CA GLY A 198 0.90 -7.75 18.34
C GLY A 198 1.48 -8.95 17.61
N LEU A 199 2.74 -8.85 17.24
CA LEU A 199 3.52 -9.88 16.56
C LEU A 199 4.90 -9.92 17.21
N THR A 200 5.42 -11.11 17.48
CA THR A 200 6.82 -11.34 17.89
C THR A 200 7.39 -12.46 17.06
N THR A 201 8.66 -12.36 16.69
CA THR A 201 9.38 -13.40 15.95
C THR A 201 10.87 -13.31 16.24
N ASP A 202 11.54 -14.46 16.27
CA ASP A 202 13.00 -14.53 16.29
C ASP A 202 13.59 -14.17 14.91
N GLY A 203 12.78 -14.16 13.84
CA GLY A 203 13.23 -13.88 12.47
C GLY A 203 14.24 -14.88 11.92
N TYR A 204 15.07 -14.42 11.00
CA TYR A 204 16.12 -15.20 10.34
C TYR A 204 17.35 -14.32 10.11
N ASP A 205 18.53 -14.94 9.94
CA ASP A 205 19.79 -14.23 9.68
C ASP A 205 19.68 -13.46 8.36
N VAL A 206 19.70 -12.14 8.45
CA VAL A 206 19.64 -11.26 7.28
C VAL A 206 20.93 -11.26 6.46
N THR A 207 22.05 -11.73 7.01
CA THR A 207 23.30 -11.94 6.27
C THR A 207 23.22 -13.26 5.46
N PRO A 208 23.35 -13.21 4.11
CA PRO A 208 23.29 -14.42 3.31
C PRO A 208 24.36 -15.47 3.66
N ASP A 209 23.98 -16.75 3.71
CA ASP A 209 24.85 -17.91 3.99
C ASP A 209 26.15 -17.96 3.16
N ARG A 210 26.14 -17.38 1.96
CA ARG A 210 27.34 -17.33 1.10
C ARG A 210 28.44 -16.40 1.65
N MET A 211 28.10 -15.49 2.55
CA MET A 211 29.04 -14.51 3.09
C MET A 211 29.83 -15.10 4.25
N ALA A 212 31.14 -14.89 4.24
CA ALA A 212 32.06 -15.34 5.28
C ALA A 212 31.81 -14.71 6.66
N THR A 213 30.98 -13.67 6.72
CA THR A 213 30.58 -12.95 7.94
C THR A 213 29.28 -13.45 8.53
N SER A 214 28.48 -14.26 7.81
CA SER A 214 27.27 -14.87 8.36
C SER A 214 27.65 -15.78 9.53
N THR A 215 27.02 -15.54 10.66
CA THR A 215 27.16 -16.31 11.90
C THR A 215 25.93 -17.18 12.16
N GLY A 216 24.83 -16.92 11.45
CA GLY A 216 23.55 -17.58 11.64
C GLY A 216 22.75 -17.01 12.81
N ASP A 217 23.09 -15.79 13.26
CA ASP A 217 22.33 -15.09 14.28
C ASP A 217 21.03 -14.56 13.66
N PRO A 218 19.85 -14.88 14.21
CA PRO A 218 18.60 -14.46 13.60
C PRO A 218 18.22 -13.05 14.05
N ASP A 219 17.73 -12.22 13.12
CA ASP A 219 17.27 -10.87 13.44
C ASP A 219 15.78 -10.85 13.82
N GLY A 220 15.50 -10.67 15.11
CA GLY A 220 14.15 -10.67 15.65
C GLY A 220 13.38 -9.36 15.47
N ALA A 221 12.06 -9.44 15.69
CA ALA A 221 11.20 -8.27 15.75
C ALA A 221 9.99 -8.44 16.67
N GLU A 222 9.56 -7.33 17.29
CA GLU A 222 8.33 -7.22 18.08
C GLU A 222 7.51 -6.01 17.60
N PHE A 223 6.20 -6.19 17.48
CA PHE A 223 5.25 -5.16 17.08
C PHE A 223 4.07 -5.13 18.02
N ALA A 224 3.57 -3.93 18.28
CA ALA A 224 2.27 -3.71 18.92
C ALA A 224 1.55 -2.55 18.24
N ALA A 225 0.27 -2.72 17.94
CA ALA A 225 -0.57 -1.65 17.41
C ALA A 225 -1.93 -1.62 18.10
N PHE A 226 -2.43 -0.42 18.34
CA PHE A 226 -3.78 -0.15 18.81
C PHE A 226 -4.45 0.84 17.86
N THR A 227 -5.67 0.52 17.42
CA THR A 227 -6.47 1.40 16.57
C THR A 227 -7.86 1.58 17.15
N ALA A 228 -8.32 2.84 17.16
CA ALA A 228 -9.67 3.23 17.47
C ALA A 228 -10.20 4.17 16.38
N ASN A 229 -11.28 3.78 15.72
CA ASN A 229 -11.93 4.58 14.68
C ASN A 229 -13.41 4.72 14.99
N GLY A 230 -14.00 5.90 14.73
CA GLY A 230 -15.41 6.10 15.01
C GLY A 230 -16.04 7.32 14.33
N GLU A 231 -17.34 7.16 14.06
CA GLU A 231 -18.22 8.19 13.53
C GLU A 231 -19.47 8.30 14.40
N TYR A 232 -19.79 9.52 14.85
CA TYR A 232 -20.98 9.80 15.65
C TYR A 232 -21.91 10.77 14.93
N ALA A 233 -23.08 10.29 14.52
CA ALA A 233 -24.13 11.10 13.91
C ALA A 233 -24.83 11.95 14.99
N LEU A 234 -24.48 13.25 15.06
CA LEU A 234 -25.17 14.21 15.94
C LEU A 234 -26.64 14.38 15.53
N ASN A 235 -26.89 14.35 14.22
CA ASN A 235 -28.21 14.36 13.59
C ASN A 235 -28.08 13.89 12.13
N GLU A 236 -29.17 13.94 11.35
CA GLU A 236 -29.19 13.53 9.93
C GLU A 236 -28.22 14.28 9.02
N ALA A 237 -27.76 15.47 9.43
CA ALA A 237 -26.91 16.34 8.62
C ALA A 237 -25.48 16.49 9.17
N VAL A 238 -25.20 16.13 10.42
CA VAL A 238 -23.88 16.37 11.04
C VAL A 238 -23.35 15.10 11.67
N THR A 239 -22.14 14.72 11.27
CA THR A 239 -21.38 13.59 11.81
C THR A 239 -20.04 14.09 12.35
N LEU A 240 -19.66 13.63 13.54
CA LEU A 240 -18.32 13.79 14.10
C LEU A 240 -17.49 12.56 13.78
N GLU A 241 -16.21 12.76 13.45
CA GLU A 241 -15.28 11.70 13.06
C GLU A 241 -14.08 11.73 14.02
N ALA A 242 -13.59 10.57 14.42
CA ALA A 242 -12.40 10.44 15.26
C ALA A 242 -11.61 9.17 14.89
N LEU A 243 -10.29 9.30 14.83
CA LEU A 243 -9.36 8.21 14.59
C LEU A 243 -8.15 8.38 15.52
N LEU A 244 -7.68 7.28 16.10
CA LEU A 244 -6.42 7.16 16.81
C LEU A 244 -5.78 5.83 16.43
N ARG A 245 -4.52 5.87 16.01
CA ARG A 245 -3.66 4.69 15.88
C ARG A 245 -2.34 4.95 16.59
N VAL A 246 -1.88 3.99 17.36
CA VAL A 246 -0.56 3.98 18.00
C VAL A 246 0.11 2.68 17.62
N ARG A 247 1.34 2.75 17.13
CA ARG A 247 2.15 1.59 16.74
C ARG A 247 3.54 1.71 17.37
N GLN A 248 4.04 0.60 17.87
CA GLN A 248 5.42 0.42 18.33
C GLN A 248 6.01 -0.79 17.61
N ALA A 249 7.27 -0.69 17.21
CA ALA A 249 8.04 -1.74 16.60
C ALA A 249 9.46 -1.72 17.16
N GLU A 250 9.99 -2.90 17.41
CA GLU A 250 11.38 -3.15 17.78
C GLU A 250 11.94 -4.17 16.79
N THR A 251 13.10 -3.88 16.22
CA THR A 251 13.68 -4.69 15.13
C THR A 251 15.19 -4.76 15.26
N GLU A 252 15.73 -5.97 15.24
CA GLU A 252 17.17 -6.20 15.08
C GLU A 252 17.54 -6.02 13.60
N PHE A 253 18.77 -5.55 13.36
CA PHE A 253 19.26 -5.34 12.01
C PHE A 253 20.77 -5.37 11.98
N ASP A 254 21.33 -5.72 10.84
CA ASP A 254 22.77 -5.69 10.66
C ASP A 254 23.31 -4.49 9.85
N THR A 255 24.64 -4.30 9.85
CA THR A 255 25.33 -3.20 9.16
C THR A 255 26.40 -3.62 8.15
N PHE A 256 26.82 -2.69 7.28
CA PHE A 256 28.02 -2.81 6.44
C PHE A 256 29.29 -2.23 7.08
N SER A 257 29.17 -1.70 8.29
CA SER A 257 30.24 -0.99 9.01
C SER A 257 30.49 -1.62 10.39
N GLY A 258 30.81 -2.92 10.41
CA GLY A 258 31.12 -3.66 11.66
C GLY A 258 32.10 -4.83 11.50
N GLY A 259 32.41 -5.26 10.26
CA GLY A 259 33.29 -6.43 10.04
C GLY A 259 34.75 -6.19 10.46
N PRO A 260 35.61 -7.24 10.45
CA PRO A 260 37.01 -7.18 10.91
C PRO A 260 37.87 -6.01 10.38
N THR A 261 37.48 -5.42 9.24
CA THR A 261 38.18 -4.30 8.60
C THR A 261 37.38 -2.98 8.57
N GLY A 262 36.17 -2.94 9.12
CA GLY A 262 35.34 -1.72 9.29
C GLY A 262 34.54 -1.24 8.06
N PHE A 263 34.67 -1.89 6.90
CA PHE A 263 33.92 -1.57 5.66
C PHE A 263 33.53 -2.86 4.94
N GLN A 264 32.86 -3.72 5.67
CA GLN A 264 32.52 -5.09 5.29
C GLN A 264 31.16 -5.39 5.94
N ARG A 265 30.27 -6.09 5.22
CA ARG A 265 29.04 -6.64 5.80
C ARG A 265 29.37 -7.32 7.13
N ALA A 266 28.64 -6.95 8.17
CA ALA A 266 28.75 -7.52 9.49
C ALA A 266 27.41 -8.17 9.82
N ASP A 267 27.46 -9.34 10.41
CA ASP A 267 26.36 -9.93 11.17
C ASP A 267 26.61 -9.49 12.62
N ASP A 268 25.71 -8.67 13.15
CA ASP A 268 25.90 -7.87 14.36
C ASP A 268 24.65 -7.88 15.26
N SER A 269 24.66 -8.81 16.21
CA SER A 269 23.61 -9.03 17.21
C SER A 269 23.37 -7.86 18.17
N ASP A 270 24.24 -6.84 18.18
CA ASP A 270 24.17 -5.73 19.13
C ASP A 270 23.35 -4.53 18.60
N LEU A 271 22.90 -4.58 17.34
CA LEU A 271 22.19 -3.50 16.66
C LEU A 271 20.67 -3.68 16.71
N LYS A 272 19.97 -2.60 17.09
CA LYS A 272 18.51 -2.60 17.25
C LYS A 272 17.91 -1.24 16.93
N GLY A 273 16.73 -1.24 16.31
CA GLY A 273 15.91 -0.05 16.08
C GLY A 273 14.59 -0.14 16.84
N GLU A 274 14.17 0.97 17.44
CA GLU A 274 12.84 1.15 18.03
C GLU A 274 12.11 2.24 17.22
N ASP A 275 11.07 1.85 16.48
CA ASP A 275 10.27 2.70 15.60
C ASP A 275 8.83 2.78 16.13
N ALA A 276 8.35 3.99 16.40
CA ALA A 276 7.01 4.22 16.89
C ALA A 276 6.33 5.35 16.11
N TYR A 277 5.01 5.22 15.95
CA TYR A 277 4.22 6.37 15.54
C TYR A 277 2.86 6.45 16.23
N THR A 278 2.35 7.67 16.29
CA THR A 278 0.97 7.96 16.66
C THR A 278 0.30 8.80 15.58
N VAL A 279 -0.83 8.32 15.09
CA VAL A 279 -1.70 9.05 14.16
C VAL A 279 -3.01 9.35 14.86
N TRP A 280 -3.44 10.60 14.90
CA TRP A 280 -4.79 10.93 15.34
C TRP A 280 -5.44 11.95 14.42
N ARG A 281 -6.76 11.87 14.33
CA ARG A 281 -7.58 12.78 13.54
C ARG A 281 -8.93 12.98 14.19
N THR A 282 -9.42 14.22 14.15
CA THR A 282 -10.83 14.54 14.40
C THR A 282 -11.42 15.27 13.21
N GLY A 283 -12.73 15.13 13.02
CA GLY A 283 -13.42 15.78 11.93
C GLY A 283 -14.89 16.07 12.22
N LEU A 284 -15.42 17.00 11.44
CA LEU A 284 -16.84 17.29 11.36
C LEU A 284 -17.25 17.23 9.89
N ARG A 285 -18.22 16.38 9.60
CA ARG A 285 -18.87 16.27 8.29
C ARG A 285 -20.28 16.81 8.38
N TRP A 286 -20.60 17.73 7.48
CA TRP A 286 -21.93 18.28 7.29
C TRP A 286 -22.48 17.88 5.92
N ALA A 287 -23.70 17.36 5.87
CA ALA A 287 -24.44 17.04 4.65
C ALA A 287 -25.63 18.02 4.49
N GLY A 288 -25.54 18.88 3.47
CA GLY A 288 -26.54 19.85 3.08
C GLY A 288 -27.20 19.52 1.75
N LEU A 289 -28.22 20.32 1.38
CA LEU A 289 -28.94 20.22 0.10
C LEU A 289 -29.49 18.81 -0.20
N GLY A 290 -29.97 18.11 0.83
CA GLY A 290 -30.44 16.72 0.71
C GLY A 290 -29.32 15.73 0.41
N GLY A 291 -28.13 15.93 0.99
CA GLY A 291 -26.95 15.08 0.79
C GLY A 291 -26.10 15.44 -0.44
N ARG A 292 -26.54 16.40 -1.26
CA ARG A 292 -25.83 16.79 -2.50
C ARG A 292 -24.62 17.69 -2.28
N LEU A 293 -24.50 18.28 -1.10
CA LEU A 293 -23.32 19.05 -0.72
C LEU A 293 -22.83 18.52 0.61
N THR A 294 -21.62 17.97 0.62
CA THR A 294 -20.94 17.57 1.84
C THR A 294 -19.80 18.55 2.09
N SER A 295 -19.69 19.07 3.30
CA SER A 295 -18.56 19.88 3.78
C SER A 295 -17.92 19.13 4.93
N ARG A 296 -16.62 18.87 4.86
CA ARG A 296 -15.87 18.09 5.83
C ARG A 296 -14.65 18.87 6.27
N LEU A 297 -14.56 19.16 7.56
CA LEU A 297 -13.39 19.76 8.20
C LEU A 297 -12.68 18.65 8.99
N ARG A 298 -11.37 18.48 8.80
CA ARG A 298 -10.55 17.51 9.53
C ARG A 298 -9.29 18.19 10.03
N ALA A 299 -8.80 17.77 11.19
CA ALA A 299 -7.49 18.14 11.69
C ALA A 299 -6.90 16.97 12.46
N GLY A 300 -5.58 16.90 12.53
CA GLY A 300 -4.90 15.79 13.13
C GLY A 300 -3.39 15.98 13.17
N GLN A 301 -2.72 14.92 13.56
CA GLN A 301 -1.27 14.88 13.69
C GLN A 301 -0.74 13.48 13.42
N VAL A 302 0.50 13.42 12.93
CA VAL A 302 1.34 12.23 12.88
C VAL A 302 2.61 12.53 13.65
N LEU A 303 2.96 11.67 14.60
CA LEU A 303 4.19 11.73 15.37
C LEU A 303 4.98 10.46 15.05
N ASN A 304 6.21 10.59 14.59
CA ASN A 304 7.14 9.50 14.32
C ASN A 304 8.38 9.65 15.22
N GLU A 305 8.85 8.53 15.74
CA GLU A 305 10.06 8.45 16.56
C GLU A 305 10.83 7.19 16.14
N LEU A 306 12.11 7.36 15.82
CA LEU A 306 13.03 6.26 15.53
C LEU A 306 14.30 6.44 16.35
N ASP A 307 14.55 5.47 17.24
CA ASP A 307 15.78 5.37 18.02
C ASP A 307 16.59 4.15 17.59
N ASN A 308 17.88 4.33 17.31
CA ASN A 308 18.81 3.25 16.98
C ASN A 308 19.80 3.02 18.12
N PHE A 309 20.09 1.75 18.39
CA PHE A 309 20.97 1.30 19.47
C PHE A 309 22.09 0.41 18.95
N ASP A 310 23.24 0.50 19.62
CA ASP A 310 24.41 -0.38 19.45
C ASP A 310 24.89 -0.82 20.84
N GLY A 311 24.81 -2.12 21.13
CA GLY A 311 25.17 -2.68 22.44
C GLY A 311 24.36 -2.08 23.60
N GLY A 312 23.12 -1.67 23.31
CA GLY A 312 22.21 -0.98 24.24
C GLY A 312 22.51 0.52 24.46
N ALA A 313 23.48 1.11 23.75
CA ALA A 313 23.72 2.55 23.75
C ALA A 313 22.93 3.22 22.63
N LEU A 314 22.15 4.26 22.96
CA LEU A 314 21.45 5.08 21.96
C LEU A 314 22.48 5.80 21.07
N THR A 315 22.38 5.57 19.76
CA THR A 315 23.29 6.11 18.74
C THR A 315 22.66 7.26 17.96
N ASP A 316 21.44 7.04 17.47
CA ASP A 316 20.69 7.99 16.67
C ASP A 316 19.23 8.08 17.14
N THR A 317 18.67 9.28 17.07
CA THR A 317 17.27 9.61 17.32
C THR A 317 16.76 10.48 16.18
N TYR A 318 15.60 10.11 15.63
CA TYR A 318 14.86 10.88 14.63
C TYR A 318 13.44 11.08 15.14
N GLU A 319 13.04 12.34 15.32
CA GLU A 319 11.70 12.75 15.74
C GLU A 319 11.09 13.57 14.60
N GLY A 320 9.92 13.15 14.12
CA GLY A 320 9.19 13.82 13.05
C GLY A 320 7.74 14.07 13.45
N GLU A 321 7.29 15.32 13.39
CA GLU A 321 5.92 15.72 13.65
C GLU A 321 5.30 16.31 12.38
N ARG A 322 4.10 15.86 12.03
CA ARG A 322 3.26 16.48 11.00
C ARG A 322 1.90 16.83 11.56
N SER A 323 1.61 18.12 11.70
CA SER A 323 0.28 18.62 12.05
C SER A 323 -0.47 19.03 10.78
N PHE A 324 -1.78 18.75 10.69
CA PHE A 324 -2.57 19.09 9.50
C PHE A 324 -3.98 19.57 9.82
N ALA A 325 -4.52 20.40 8.92
CA ALA A 325 -5.92 20.79 8.88
C ALA A 325 -6.42 20.85 7.42
N GLU A 326 -7.58 20.26 7.15
CA GLU A 326 -8.17 20.18 5.82
C GLU A 326 -9.64 20.58 5.87
N TRP A 327 -10.06 21.43 4.92
CA TRP A 327 -11.46 21.68 4.65
C TRP A 327 -11.80 21.27 3.21
N LEU A 328 -12.65 20.25 3.09
CA LEU A 328 -13.06 19.63 1.84
C LEU A 328 -14.56 19.83 1.61
N ASN A 329 -14.94 20.24 0.41
CA ASN A 329 -16.33 20.34 -0.01
C ASN A 329 -16.56 19.46 -1.23
N VAL A 330 -17.60 18.62 -1.19
CA VAL A 330 -18.02 17.75 -2.28
C VAL A 330 -19.43 18.14 -2.68
N TRP A 331 -19.61 18.50 -3.94
CA TRP A 331 -20.90 18.84 -4.53
C TRP A 331 -21.25 17.84 -5.63
N THR A 332 -22.41 17.20 -5.49
CA THR A 332 -22.98 16.25 -6.46
C THR A 332 -24.27 16.83 -7.06
N PRO A 333 -24.17 17.76 -8.02
CA PRO A 333 -25.35 18.32 -8.68
C PRO A 333 -26.16 17.26 -9.44
N PRO A 334 -27.47 17.49 -9.66
CA PRO A 334 -28.22 16.63 -10.56
C PRO A 334 -27.65 16.71 -11.98
N GLY A 335 -27.51 15.56 -12.63
CA GLY A 335 -27.17 15.48 -14.05
C GLY A 335 -28.16 16.25 -14.93
N ARG A 336 -27.69 16.74 -16.08
CA ARG A 336 -28.50 17.49 -17.06
C ARG A 336 -28.12 17.15 -18.49
N GLY A 337 -29.08 16.70 -19.28
CA GLY A 337 -28.84 16.37 -20.68
C GLY A 337 -27.84 15.22 -20.80
N ALA A 338 -26.70 15.48 -21.43
CA ALA A 338 -25.62 14.50 -21.57
C ALA A 338 -24.75 14.34 -20.30
N LEU A 339 -24.79 15.28 -19.35
CA LEU A 339 -24.02 15.21 -18.11
C LEU A 339 -24.66 14.21 -17.12
N VAL A 340 -23.97 13.10 -16.86
CA VAL A 340 -24.38 12.01 -15.97
C VAL A 340 -23.53 12.05 -14.69
N ASP A 341 -24.18 11.97 -13.53
CA ASP A 341 -23.55 11.97 -12.20
C ASP A 341 -22.33 12.91 -12.04
N PRO A 342 -22.48 14.22 -12.28
CA PRO A 342 -21.40 15.17 -12.09
C PRO A 342 -21.06 15.30 -10.59
N ARG A 343 -19.76 15.29 -10.29
CA ARG A 343 -19.20 15.46 -8.95
C ARG A 343 -18.06 16.47 -9.01
N ILE A 344 -18.05 17.38 -8.04
CA ILE A 344 -16.99 18.39 -7.90
C ILE A 344 -16.54 18.36 -6.45
N SER A 345 -15.25 18.14 -6.20
CA SER A 345 -14.64 18.39 -4.91
C SER A 345 -13.70 19.59 -4.99
N ALA A 346 -13.66 20.38 -3.93
CA ALA A 346 -12.71 21.47 -3.78
C ALA A 346 -12.34 21.61 -2.31
N GLY A 347 -11.07 21.87 -2.03
CA GLY A 347 -10.60 21.97 -0.66
C GLY A 347 -9.35 22.80 -0.51
N ILE A 348 -9.05 23.07 0.76
CA ILE A 348 -7.83 23.70 1.23
C ILE A 348 -7.22 22.81 2.30
N ALA A 349 -5.89 22.69 2.29
CA ALA A 349 -5.13 21.93 3.25
C ALA A 349 -3.99 22.79 3.79
N PHE A 350 -3.71 22.66 5.08
CA PHE A 350 -2.57 23.24 5.78
C PHE A 350 -1.84 22.10 6.47
N GLU A 351 -0.53 22.09 6.35
CA GLU A 351 0.38 21.13 6.95
C GLU A 351 1.54 21.91 7.58
N ASN A 352 2.03 21.43 8.72
CA ASN A 352 3.23 21.93 9.39
C ASN A 352 4.08 20.70 9.71
N GLU A 353 5.35 20.73 9.33
CA GLU A 353 6.32 19.67 9.59
C GLU A 353 7.41 20.21 10.51
N ASP A 354 7.61 19.54 11.66
CA ASP A 354 8.73 19.79 12.58
C ASP A 354 9.57 18.52 12.65
N ILE A 355 10.89 18.67 12.52
CA ILE A 355 11.82 17.56 12.70
C ILE A 355 12.88 17.90 13.74
N THR A 356 13.25 16.90 14.53
CA THR A 356 14.43 16.94 15.39
C THR A 356 15.25 15.67 15.19
N THR A 357 16.54 15.79 14.85
CA THR A 357 17.42 14.62 14.70
C THR A 357 18.69 14.79 15.52
N ARG A 358 19.11 13.73 16.20
CA ARG A 358 20.39 13.64 16.92
C ARG A 358 21.05 12.34 16.52
N THR A 359 22.16 12.42 15.81
CA THR A 359 22.82 11.22 15.29
C THR A 359 24.29 11.20 15.70
N ALA A 360 24.93 10.05 15.68
CA ALA A 360 26.33 9.89 16.04
C ALA A 360 27.26 10.73 15.14
N PHE A 361 26.89 10.94 13.86
CA PHE A 361 27.76 11.56 12.86
C PHE A 361 27.27 12.90 12.31
N ASN A 362 25.97 13.19 12.32
CA ASN A 362 25.42 14.47 11.86
C ASN A 362 25.31 15.48 13.02
N ALA A 363 25.45 16.77 12.69
CA ALA A 363 25.10 17.83 13.61
C ALA A 363 23.61 17.73 13.99
N PRO A 364 23.24 18.03 15.24
CA PRO A 364 21.84 18.08 15.63
C PRO A 364 21.05 19.01 14.72
N LEU A 365 19.89 18.55 14.25
CA LEU A 365 18.99 19.28 13.36
C LEU A 365 17.68 19.53 14.10
N SER A 366 17.15 20.75 13.99
CA SER A 366 15.79 21.09 14.43
C SER A 366 15.27 22.17 13.48
N VAL A 367 14.26 21.81 12.68
CA VAL A 367 13.72 22.65 11.61
C VAL A 367 12.21 22.43 11.51
N GLU A 368 11.49 23.52 11.25
CA GLU A 368 10.05 23.55 11.04
C GLU A 368 9.75 24.17 9.67
N GLU A 369 8.72 23.69 8.98
CA GLU A 369 8.24 24.27 7.71
C GLU A 369 6.71 24.19 7.58
N ASP A 370 6.11 25.30 7.17
CA ASP A 370 4.69 25.39 6.84
C ASP A 370 4.42 25.13 5.34
N HIS A 371 3.31 24.44 5.08
CA HIS A 371 2.80 24.14 3.75
C HIS A 371 1.28 24.42 3.66
N ALA A 372 0.84 25.06 2.58
CA ALA A 372 -0.57 25.26 2.29
C ALA A 372 -0.90 24.90 0.84
N GLY A 373 -2.00 24.18 0.65
CA GLY A 373 -2.47 23.72 -0.66
C GLY A 373 -3.93 24.04 -0.93
N VAL A 374 -4.26 24.35 -2.18
CA VAL A 374 -5.64 24.50 -2.68
C VAL A 374 -5.82 23.55 -3.85
N PHE A 375 -6.92 22.79 -3.85
CA PHE A 375 -7.17 21.77 -4.87
C PHE A 375 -8.63 21.70 -5.27
N ALA A 376 -8.85 21.20 -6.49
CA ALA A 376 -10.19 20.85 -6.99
C ALA A 376 -10.13 19.64 -7.91
N VAL A 377 -11.16 18.79 -7.83
CA VAL A 377 -11.37 17.64 -8.71
C VAL A 377 -12.79 17.72 -9.28
N ALA A 378 -12.94 17.47 -10.57
CA ALA A 378 -14.23 17.34 -11.23
C ALA A 378 -14.30 15.99 -11.96
N GLN A 379 -15.39 15.26 -11.75
CA GLN A 379 -15.71 14.03 -12.47
C GLN A 379 -17.12 14.13 -13.05
N ALA A 380 -17.30 13.70 -14.30
CA ALA A 380 -18.62 13.60 -14.90
C ALA A 380 -18.67 12.57 -16.03
N GLY A 381 -19.83 11.92 -16.16
CA GLY A 381 -20.19 11.16 -17.35
C GLY A 381 -20.76 12.05 -18.45
N PHE A 382 -20.47 11.72 -19.70
CA PHE A 382 -21.01 12.31 -20.92
C PHE A 382 -21.75 11.23 -21.73
N GLY A 383 -23.04 11.08 -21.45
CA GLY A 383 -23.81 9.91 -21.85
C GLY A 383 -23.37 8.65 -21.09
N PRO A 384 -23.76 7.45 -21.56
CA PRO A 384 -23.44 6.20 -20.87
C PRO A 384 -22.06 5.63 -21.22
N ARG A 385 -21.26 6.32 -22.05
CA ARG A 385 -20.05 5.76 -22.66
C ARG A 385 -18.75 6.47 -22.32
N LEU A 386 -18.80 7.64 -21.70
CA LEU A 386 -17.60 8.44 -21.46
C LEU A 386 -17.67 8.99 -20.04
N ASP A 387 -16.72 8.66 -19.19
CA ASP A 387 -16.45 9.38 -17.95
C ASP A 387 -15.17 10.19 -18.13
N VAL A 388 -15.14 11.41 -17.59
CA VAL A 388 -13.97 12.28 -17.58
C VAL A 388 -13.70 12.72 -16.15
N THR A 389 -12.45 12.64 -15.74
CA THR A 389 -11.95 13.14 -14.45
C THR A 389 -10.84 14.13 -14.72
N ALA A 390 -10.87 15.28 -14.04
CA ALA A 390 -9.81 16.27 -14.10
C ALA A 390 -9.57 16.86 -12.71
N SER A 391 -8.32 17.21 -12.42
CA SER A 391 -7.95 17.90 -11.19
C SER A 391 -6.88 18.95 -11.40
N ALA A 392 -6.82 19.89 -10.47
CA ALA A 392 -5.74 20.86 -10.36
C ALA A 392 -5.47 21.13 -8.88
N ARG A 393 -4.19 21.35 -8.56
CA ARG A 393 -3.70 21.65 -7.22
C ARG A 393 -2.58 22.69 -7.29
N VAL A 394 -2.58 23.60 -6.33
CA VAL A 394 -1.53 24.60 -6.13
C VAL A 394 -1.07 24.49 -4.69
N ASP A 395 0.23 24.26 -4.50
CA ASP A 395 0.87 24.07 -3.21
C ASP A 395 1.93 25.16 -2.99
N SER A 396 1.95 25.75 -1.80
CA SER A 396 2.87 26.81 -1.39
C SER A 396 3.61 26.36 -0.13
N TYR A 397 4.94 26.29 -0.22
CA TYR A 397 5.81 25.96 0.90
C TYR A 397 6.52 27.22 1.39
N GLU A 398 6.93 27.24 2.66
CA GLU A 398 7.73 28.36 3.19
C GLU A 398 9.14 28.37 2.59
N GLY A 399 9.75 27.19 2.38
CA GLY A 399 11.14 27.08 1.98
C GLY A 399 11.42 27.08 0.48
N PHE A 400 10.42 27.02 -0.40
CA PHE A 400 10.58 27.11 -1.86
C PHE A 400 9.30 27.66 -2.53
N ASP A 401 9.39 28.01 -3.81
CA ASP A 401 8.30 28.66 -4.57
C ASP A 401 7.04 27.76 -4.71
N THR A 402 5.95 28.35 -5.22
CA THR A 402 4.68 27.65 -5.46
C THR A 402 4.80 26.58 -6.55
N ALA A 403 4.26 25.38 -6.30
CA ALA A 403 4.15 24.30 -7.27
C ALA A 403 2.69 24.13 -7.76
N THR A 404 2.50 23.86 -9.05
CA THR A 404 1.17 23.60 -9.64
C THR A 404 1.14 22.25 -10.31
N THR A 405 0.19 21.41 -9.90
CA THR A 405 -0.04 20.09 -10.50
C THR A 405 -1.46 19.93 -11.00
N GLY A 406 -1.64 19.00 -11.93
CA GLY A 406 -2.97 18.66 -12.41
C GLY A 406 -2.97 17.38 -13.22
N ASN A 407 -4.13 16.77 -13.35
CA ASN A 407 -4.33 15.58 -14.17
C ASN A 407 -5.65 15.67 -14.93
N VAL A 408 -5.71 14.95 -16.04
CA VAL A 408 -6.94 14.71 -16.78
C VAL A 408 -6.92 13.29 -17.32
N GLY A 409 -8.04 12.62 -17.24
CA GLY A 409 -8.22 11.32 -17.85
C GLY A 409 -9.65 11.05 -18.26
N ALA A 410 -9.81 10.02 -19.07
CA ALA A 410 -11.09 9.59 -19.60
C ALA A 410 -11.21 8.08 -19.59
N VAL A 411 -12.44 7.62 -19.39
CA VAL A 411 -12.85 6.23 -19.49
C VAL A 411 -13.89 6.13 -20.59
N VAL A 412 -13.63 5.30 -21.61
CA VAL A 412 -14.59 4.98 -22.67
C VAL A 412 -15.15 3.59 -22.44
N HIS A 413 -16.44 3.50 -22.16
CA HIS A 413 -17.17 2.24 -21.99
C HIS A 413 -17.68 1.74 -23.34
N LEU A 414 -17.35 0.49 -23.66
CA LEU A 414 -17.82 -0.24 -24.84
C LEU A 414 -18.55 -1.53 -24.39
N PRO A 415 -19.78 -1.42 -23.84
CA PRO A 415 -20.50 -2.57 -23.28
C PRO A 415 -20.74 -3.69 -24.29
N GLU A 416 -20.85 -3.35 -25.58
CA GLU A 416 -21.07 -4.33 -26.65
C GLU A 416 -19.88 -5.29 -26.84
N LEU A 417 -18.69 -4.87 -26.38
CA LEU A 417 -17.46 -5.65 -26.41
C LEU A 417 -17.05 -6.11 -25.00
N GLY A 418 -17.84 -5.79 -23.96
CA GLY A 418 -17.44 -5.96 -22.57
C GLY A 418 -16.08 -5.33 -22.31
N THR A 419 -15.78 -4.18 -22.92
CA THR A 419 -14.46 -3.54 -22.92
C THR A 419 -14.56 -2.13 -22.37
N ARG A 420 -13.55 -1.72 -21.62
CA ARG A 420 -13.31 -0.35 -21.18
C ARG A 420 -11.95 0.10 -21.68
N LEU A 421 -11.88 1.32 -22.20
CA LEU A 421 -10.62 1.98 -22.57
C LEU A 421 -10.34 3.07 -21.54
N THR A 422 -9.11 3.15 -21.07
CA THR A 422 -8.67 4.18 -20.11
C THR A 422 -7.52 4.98 -20.71
N GLY A 423 -7.44 6.25 -20.35
CA GLY A 423 -6.30 7.08 -20.67
C GLY A 423 -6.21 8.27 -19.75
N ALA A 424 -4.99 8.58 -19.30
CA ALA A 424 -4.73 9.66 -18.38
C ALA A 424 -3.38 10.32 -18.65
N VAL A 425 -3.29 11.60 -18.29
CA VAL A 425 -2.05 12.36 -18.26
C VAL A 425 -2.08 13.29 -17.07
N GLY A 426 -0.95 13.50 -16.43
CA GLY A 426 -0.87 14.37 -15.27
C GLY A 426 0.54 14.70 -14.85
N THR A 427 0.62 15.63 -13.93
CA THR A 427 1.86 16.04 -13.27
C THR A 427 1.80 15.77 -11.77
N ALA A 428 2.97 15.56 -11.19
CA ALA A 428 3.20 15.41 -9.76
C ALA A 428 4.48 16.17 -9.39
N PHE A 429 4.65 16.54 -8.12
CA PHE A 429 5.91 17.08 -7.62
C PHE A 429 6.16 16.63 -6.19
N LYS A 430 7.41 16.39 -5.84
CA LYS A 430 7.83 16.07 -4.48
C LYS A 430 8.77 17.16 -3.97
N ALA A 431 8.36 17.80 -2.88
CA ALA A 431 9.21 18.71 -2.11
C ALA A 431 10.46 17.97 -1.57
N PRO A 432 11.65 18.60 -1.57
CA PRO A 432 12.80 18.07 -0.83
C PRO A 432 12.47 18.02 0.66
N THR A 433 12.90 16.98 1.36
CA THR A 433 12.66 16.90 2.80
C THR A 433 13.51 17.91 3.58
N LEU A 434 13.08 18.22 4.81
CA LEU A 434 13.86 19.04 5.73
C LEU A 434 15.24 18.42 5.99
N PHE A 435 15.32 17.09 6.10
CA PHE A 435 16.60 16.40 6.21
C PHE A 435 17.46 16.56 4.94
N GLU A 436 16.89 16.34 3.74
CA GLU A 436 17.62 16.45 2.46
C GLU A 436 18.27 17.83 2.28
N ARG A 437 17.60 18.89 2.78
CA ARG A 437 18.02 20.30 2.67
C ARG A 437 19.01 20.72 3.74
N PHE A 438 18.78 20.33 4.99
CA PHE A 438 19.44 20.94 6.14
C PHE A 438 20.35 20.02 6.94
N ALA A 439 20.33 18.70 6.70
CA ALA A 439 21.25 17.78 7.36
C ALA A 439 22.71 18.13 7.03
N SER A 440 23.57 18.08 8.05
CA SER A 440 24.99 18.43 7.91
C SER A 440 25.88 17.57 8.79
N SER A 441 27.07 17.23 8.29
CA SER A 441 28.08 16.47 9.02
C SER A 441 29.47 16.77 8.47
N PRO A 442 30.55 16.25 9.08
CA PRO A 442 31.88 16.32 8.47
C PRO A 442 31.96 15.70 7.06
N PHE A 443 31.00 14.85 6.70
CA PHE A 443 30.93 14.15 5.42
C PHE A 443 29.73 14.56 4.55
N VAL A 444 28.83 15.41 5.04
CA VAL A 444 27.61 15.84 4.34
C VAL A 444 27.49 17.35 4.39
N THR A 445 27.44 17.99 3.22
CA THR A 445 27.19 19.42 3.10
C THR A 445 25.70 19.66 2.86
N PRO A 446 25.02 20.53 3.64
CA PRO A 446 23.61 20.85 3.44
C PRO A 446 23.41 21.57 2.11
N ASN A 447 22.19 21.50 1.57
CA ASN A 447 21.78 22.22 0.37
C ASN A 447 20.36 22.79 0.54
N PRO A 448 20.23 23.98 1.15
CA PRO A 448 18.93 24.63 1.31
C PRO A 448 18.24 25.02 -0.01
N ASP A 449 19.00 25.10 -1.11
CA ASP A 449 18.58 25.55 -2.45
C ASP A 449 18.03 24.40 -3.32
N LEU A 450 17.85 23.19 -2.76
CA LEU A 450 17.21 22.08 -3.47
C LEU A 450 15.85 22.49 -4.04
N GLN A 451 15.63 22.13 -5.29
CA GLN A 451 14.35 22.30 -5.97
C GLN A 451 13.49 21.06 -5.78
N PRO A 452 12.16 21.17 -5.85
CA PRO A 452 11.28 20.01 -5.92
C PRO A 452 11.60 19.09 -7.12
N GLU A 453 11.40 17.79 -6.93
CA GLU A 453 11.39 16.84 -8.04
C GLU A 453 10.03 16.94 -8.74
N GLU A 454 10.02 17.12 -10.06
CA GLU A 454 8.78 17.22 -10.83
C GLU A 454 8.59 15.99 -11.73
N SER A 455 7.35 15.58 -11.96
CA SER A 455 7.05 14.47 -12.85
C SER A 455 5.91 14.81 -13.80
N THR A 456 6.06 14.34 -15.04
CA THR A 456 4.98 14.27 -16.03
C THR A 456 4.82 12.82 -16.44
N SER A 457 3.59 12.31 -16.36
CA SER A 457 3.29 10.92 -16.73
C SER A 457 2.00 10.82 -17.53
N TRP A 458 1.92 9.78 -18.36
CA TRP A 458 0.70 9.41 -19.06
C TRP A 458 0.54 7.89 -19.11
N GLU A 459 -0.69 7.44 -19.27
CA GLU A 459 -1.03 6.05 -19.48
C GLU A 459 -2.20 5.89 -20.45
N ILE A 460 -2.21 4.78 -21.17
CA ILE A 460 -3.34 4.33 -21.96
C ILE A 460 -3.51 2.83 -21.80
N GLY A 461 -4.74 2.38 -21.60
CA GLY A 461 -5.02 0.99 -21.35
C GLY A 461 -6.39 0.56 -21.81
N PHE A 462 -6.61 -0.75 -21.70
CA PHE A 462 -7.92 -1.34 -21.81
C PHE A 462 -8.04 -2.56 -20.91
N ASP A 463 -9.26 -2.83 -20.50
CA ASP A 463 -9.65 -4.07 -19.86
C ASP A 463 -10.94 -4.59 -20.50
N THR A 464 -11.07 -5.92 -20.52
CA THR A 464 -12.25 -6.57 -21.06
C THR A 464 -12.64 -7.78 -20.22
N ALA A 465 -13.95 -7.99 -20.10
CA ALA A 465 -14.56 -9.18 -19.53
C ALA A 465 -15.47 -9.83 -20.58
N LEU A 466 -15.25 -11.12 -20.83
CA LEU A 466 -15.96 -11.89 -21.84
C LEU A 466 -16.69 -13.08 -21.24
N ALA A 467 -17.86 -13.36 -21.82
CA ALA A 467 -18.65 -14.51 -21.46
C ALA A 467 -18.02 -15.81 -22.00
N ALA A 468 -17.80 -16.78 -21.12
CA ALA A 468 -17.42 -18.16 -21.45
C ALA A 468 -17.93 -19.10 -20.36
N PHE A 469 -17.90 -20.42 -20.59
CA PHE A 469 -18.28 -21.42 -19.58
C PHE A 469 -19.68 -21.20 -18.94
N GLY A 470 -20.60 -20.52 -19.63
CA GLY A 470 -21.93 -20.18 -19.11
C GLY A 470 -21.99 -18.99 -18.14
N ARG A 471 -20.87 -18.26 -17.97
CA ARG A 471 -20.75 -17.05 -17.13
C ARG A 471 -20.45 -15.83 -18.00
N THR A 472 -20.86 -14.64 -17.56
CA THR A 472 -20.71 -13.39 -18.33
C THR A 472 -19.33 -12.74 -18.22
N ASP A 473 -18.58 -13.08 -17.18
CA ASP A 473 -17.29 -12.50 -16.78
C ASP A 473 -16.18 -13.56 -16.71
N ALA A 474 -16.36 -14.67 -17.42
CA ALA A 474 -15.57 -15.88 -17.24
C ALA A 474 -14.11 -15.74 -17.68
N LEU A 475 -13.84 -14.82 -18.61
CA LEU A 475 -12.49 -14.47 -19.06
C LEU A 475 -12.32 -12.97 -18.88
N ALA A 476 -11.25 -12.54 -18.23
CA ALA A 476 -10.89 -11.13 -18.10
C ALA A 476 -9.46 -10.92 -18.56
N PHE A 477 -9.18 -9.89 -19.34
CA PHE A 477 -7.81 -9.52 -19.68
C PHE A 477 -7.70 -8.04 -19.97
N GLY A 478 -6.50 -7.50 -19.84
CA GLY A 478 -6.24 -6.10 -20.09
C GLY A 478 -4.77 -5.82 -20.24
N ALA A 479 -4.47 -4.63 -20.76
CA ALA A 479 -3.11 -4.14 -20.88
C ALA A 479 -3.09 -2.61 -20.76
N THR A 480 -2.03 -2.11 -20.16
CA THR A 480 -1.77 -0.68 -19.94
C THR A 480 -0.34 -0.38 -20.33
N TRP A 481 -0.16 0.66 -21.13
CA TRP A 481 1.15 1.25 -21.44
C TRP A 481 1.26 2.55 -20.67
N PHE A 482 2.36 2.72 -19.95
CA PHE A 482 2.63 3.93 -19.18
C PHE A 482 4.04 4.44 -19.48
N ASP A 483 4.18 5.75 -19.30
CA ASP A 483 5.42 6.47 -19.48
C ASP A 483 5.45 7.65 -18.50
N SER A 484 6.63 7.89 -17.92
CA SER A 484 6.85 8.91 -16.91
C SER A 484 8.24 9.49 -17.02
N GLU A 485 8.31 10.81 -17.06
CA GLU A 485 9.54 11.57 -16.88
C GLU A 485 9.56 12.17 -15.47
N ILE A 486 10.72 12.14 -14.82
CA ILE A 486 10.98 12.78 -13.53
C ILE A 486 12.19 13.69 -13.71
N ASP A 487 11.96 14.98 -13.60
CA ASP A 487 12.97 16.03 -13.68
C ASP A 487 13.43 16.45 -12.28
N ASP A 488 14.61 17.08 -12.24
CA ASP A 488 15.23 17.58 -11.01
C ASP A 488 15.39 16.52 -9.90
N LEU A 489 15.66 15.27 -10.27
CA LEU A 489 15.86 14.18 -9.31
C LEU A 489 16.99 14.52 -8.33
N ILE A 490 16.67 14.42 -7.04
CA ILE A 490 17.61 14.69 -5.95
C ILE A 490 18.44 13.44 -5.71
N GLU A 491 19.74 13.56 -6.00
CA GLU A 491 20.73 12.51 -5.76
C GLU A 491 21.82 13.02 -4.81
N ASN A 492 22.40 12.12 -4.02
CA ASN A 492 23.57 12.43 -3.22
C ASN A 492 24.82 12.38 -4.10
N VAL A 493 25.47 13.53 -4.30
CA VAL A 493 26.67 13.67 -5.10
C VAL A 493 27.88 13.75 -4.19
N PHE A 494 28.78 12.77 -4.26
CA PHE A 494 30.01 12.73 -3.48
C PHE A 494 31.16 13.43 -4.21
N ASP A 495 31.77 14.43 -3.56
CA ASP A 495 32.98 15.09 -4.03
C ASP A 495 34.22 14.40 -3.45
N PHE A 496 34.96 13.67 -4.29
CA PHE A 496 36.17 12.95 -3.91
C PHE A 496 37.36 13.87 -3.54
N SER A 497 37.28 15.16 -3.83
CA SER A 497 38.34 16.12 -3.48
C SER A 497 38.16 16.67 -2.06
N THR A 498 36.92 16.87 -1.62
CA THR A 498 36.59 17.33 -0.27
C THR A 498 36.17 16.21 0.67
N PHE A 499 35.92 15.01 0.14
CA PHE A 499 35.39 13.84 0.85
C PHE A 499 34.02 14.12 1.50
N THR A 500 33.18 14.88 0.81
CA THR A 500 31.84 15.26 1.27
C THR A 500 30.78 14.93 0.24
N GLY A 501 29.64 14.37 0.67
CA GLY A 501 28.41 14.27 -0.10
C GLY A 501 27.56 15.54 0.01
N GLN A 502 26.80 15.85 -1.04
CA GLN A 502 25.77 16.88 -1.02
C GLN A 502 24.59 16.42 -1.89
N ASN A 503 23.36 16.60 -1.40
CA ASN A 503 22.16 16.34 -2.18
C ASN A 503 21.99 17.43 -3.26
N ARG A 504 21.76 17.05 -4.52
CA ARG A 504 21.63 17.98 -5.65
C ARG A 504 20.59 17.50 -6.66
N ASN A 505 19.85 18.43 -7.26
CA ASN A 505 18.99 18.20 -8.42
C ASN A 505 19.85 18.02 -9.67
N VAL A 506 20.44 16.84 -9.86
CA VAL A 506 21.34 16.54 -10.99
C VAL A 506 20.86 15.37 -11.84
N GLY A 507 19.86 14.63 -11.37
CA GLY A 507 19.32 13.49 -12.09
C GLY A 507 18.08 13.86 -12.90
N LYS A 508 17.84 13.06 -13.93
CA LYS A 508 16.55 12.95 -14.62
C LYS A 508 16.27 11.47 -14.76
N ALA A 509 15.05 11.03 -14.49
CA ALA A 509 14.63 9.65 -14.72
C ALA A 509 13.59 9.57 -15.84
N GLU A 510 13.78 8.63 -16.75
CA GLU A 510 12.80 8.25 -17.77
C GLU A 510 12.36 6.82 -17.47
N ILE A 511 11.04 6.61 -17.43
CA ILE A 511 10.43 5.35 -17.07
C ILE A 511 9.36 5.01 -18.10
N GLU A 512 9.52 3.89 -18.79
CA GLU A 512 8.52 3.33 -19.69
C GLU A 512 8.15 1.91 -19.24
N GLY A 513 6.88 1.53 -19.35
CA GLY A 513 6.51 0.16 -19.04
C GLY A 513 5.15 -0.29 -19.54
N TYR A 514 4.95 -1.60 -19.47
CA TYR A 514 3.73 -2.27 -19.87
C TYR A 514 3.24 -3.15 -18.74
N GLU A 515 1.97 -3.05 -18.40
CA GLU A 515 1.28 -3.95 -17.49
C GLU A 515 0.24 -4.73 -18.29
N ALA A 516 0.14 -6.03 -18.07
CA ALA A 516 -0.86 -6.87 -18.71
C ALA A 516 -1.38 -7.91 -17.73
N PHE A 517 -2.64 -8.32 -17.90
CA PHE A 517 -3.21 -9.40 -17.11
C PHE A 517 -4.14 -10.28 -17.93
N ALA A 518 -4.30 -11.51 -17.49
CA ALA A 518 -5.32 -12.43 -17.94
C ALA A 518 -5.86 -13.22 -16.74
N GLY A 519 -7.17 -13.43 -16.69
CA GLY A 519 -7.85 -14.15 -15.62
C GLY A 519 -9.00 -14.99 -16.15
N VAL A 520 -9.34 -16.03 -15.40
CA VAL A 520 -10.38 -17.00 -15.75
C VAL A 520 -11.20 -17.41 -14.54
N ARG A 521 -12.52 -17.48 -14.72
CA ARG A 521 -13.52 -17.99 -13.76
C ARG A 521 -14.37 -19.05 -14.45
N PRO A 522 -13.87 -20.29 -14.60
CA PRO A 522 -14.52 -21.33 -15.39
C PRO A 522 -15.70 -21.99 -14.65
N ALA A 523 -15.74 -21.88 -13.32
CA ALA A 523 -16.77 -22.46 -12.46
C ALA A 523 -16.98 -21.56 -11.24
N GLU A 524 -18.06 -21.80 -10.50
CA GLU A 524 -18.25 -21.19 -9.17
C GLU A 524 -17.19 -21.72 -8.20
N GLY A 525 -16.65 -20.82 -7.37
CA GLY A 525 -15.59 -21.14 -6.41
C GLY A 525 -14.21 -21.40 -7.03
N PHE A 526 -13.95 -21.12 -8.31
CA PHE A 526 -12.59 -21.13 -8.85
C PHE A 526 -12.31 -19.86 -9.65
N GLU A 527 -11.21 -19.21 -9.33
CA GLU A 527 -10.66 -18.13 -10.13
C GLU A 527 -9.15 -18.22 -10.20
N ALA A 528 -8.58 -17.79 -11.32
CA ALA A 528 -7.16 -17.64 -11.47
C ALA A 528 -6.83 -16.38 -12.26
N ARG A 529 -5.70 -15.76 -11.94
CA ARG A 529 -5.19 -14.56 -12.59
C ARG A 529 -3.70 -14.68 -12.78
N VAL A 530 -3.20 -14.18 -13.91
CA VAL A 530 -1.77 -13.92 -14.15
C VAL A 530 -1.63 -12.46 -14.54
N SER A 531 -0.66 -11.79 -13.96
CA SER A 531 -0.27 -10.42 -14.27
C SER A 531 1.21 -10.39 -14.64
N TYR A 532 1.56 -9.50 -15.57
CA TYR A 532 2.92 -9.27 -16.03
C TYR A 532 3.20 -7.78 -16.05
N THR A 533 4.39 -7.40 -15.60
CA THR A 533 4.88 -6.03 -15.65
C THR A 533 6.25 -6.02 -16.33
N TYR A 534 6.38 -5.17 -17.35
CA TYR A 534 7.66 -4.71 -17.86
C TYR A 534 7.89 -3.26 -17.42
N THR A 535 9.06 -2.96 -16.87
CA THR A 535 9.46 -1.59 -16.49
C THR A 535 10.90 -1.33 -16.88
N ASP A 536 11.15 -0.33 -17.71
CA ASP A 536 12.48 0.19 -17.99
C ASP A 536 12.62 1.57 -17.35
N ALA A 537 13.40 1.65 -16.27
CA ALA A 537 13.64 2.88 -15.54
C ALA A 537 15.12 3.25 -15.65
N VAL A 538 15.42 4.38 -16.27
CA VAL A 538 16.79 4.83 -16.55
C VAL A 538 17.04 6.23 -16.01
N ASN A 539 18.26 6.47 -15.51
CA ASN A 539 18.75 7.82 -15.30
C ASN A 539 19.15 8.38 -16.68
N ALA A 540 18.39 9.35 -17.19
CA ALA A 540 18.54 9.92 -18.52
C ALA A 540 19.85 10.70 -18.72
N VAL A 541 20.50 11.12 -17.63
CA VAL A 541 21.81 11.82 -17.67
C VAL A 541 22.95 10.84 -17.92
N THR A 542 22.93 9.69 -17.24
CA THR A 542 24.01 8.68 -17.30
C THR A 542 23.73 7.56 -18.30
N GLY A 543 22.46 7.36 -18.68
CA GLY A 543 21.98 6.21 -19.45
C GLY A 543 21.96 4.90 -18.67
N ALA A 544 22.23 4.93 -17.36
CA ALA A 544 22.21 3.74 -16.52
C ALA A 544 20.80 3.40 -16.04
N ARG A 545 20.46 2.11 -15.99
CA ARG A 545 19.22 1.65 -15.35
C ARG A 545 19.26 1.91 -13.85
N LEU A 546 18.12 2.31 -13.28
CA LEU A 546 17.97 2.49 -11.83
C LEU A 546 18.12 1.13 -11.11
N LEU A 547 18.76 1.17 -9.94
CA LEU A 547 19.03 -0.04 -9.15
C LEU A 547 17.75 -0.62 -8.55
N ARG A 548 17.71 -1.93 -8.29
CA ARG A 548 16.64 -2.67 -7.62
C ARG A 548 15.30 -2.71 -8.35
N ARG A 549 15.26 -2.29 -9.63
CA ARG A 549 14.08 -2.41 -10.49
C ARG A 549 14.27 -3.60 -11.41
N ALA A 550 13.54 -4.69 -11.13
CA ALA A 550 13.46 -5.82 -12.06
C ALA A 550 12.69 -5.40 -13.31
N PRO A 551 13.27 -5.52 -14.51
CA PRO A 551 12.57 -5.15 -15.74
C PRO A 551 11.38 -6.05 -16.04
N HIS A 552 11.41 -7.29 -15.56
CA HIS A 552 10.34 -8.27 -15.79
C HIS A 552 9.85 -8.79 -14.44
N ARG A 553 8.54 -8.72 -14.22
CA ARG A 553 7.87 -9.30 -13.04
C ARG A 553 6.62 -10.05 -13.48
N TRP A 554 6.39 -11.23 -12.92
CA TRP A 554 5.14 -11.96 -13.07
C TRP A 554 4.52 -12.19 -11.71
N THR A 555 3.20 -12.06 -11.62
CA THR A 555 2.43 -12.54 -10.49
C THR A 555 1.31 -13.43 -10.98
N ALA A 556 1.00 -14.50 -10.27
CA ALA A 556 -0.14 -15.33 -10.58
C ALA A 556 -0.82 -15.77 -9.29
N SER A 557 -2.14 -15.78 -9.28
CA SER A 557 -2.94 -16.25 -8.16
C SER A 557 -4.00 -17.24 -8.65
N ALA A 558 -4.31 -18.24 -7.83
CA ALA A 558 -5.38 -19.18 -8.07
C ALA A 558 -6.12 -19.47 -6.76
N ARG A 559 -7.39 -19.08 -6.71
CA ARG A 559 -8.27 -19.31 -5.57
C ARG A 559 -9.25 -20.42 -5.89
N TRP A 560 -9.41 -21.36 -4.96
CA TRP A 560 -10.35 -22.46 -5.07
C TRP A 560 -11.12 -22.69 -3.76
N SER A 561 -12.44 -22.52 -3.82
CA SER A 561 -13.40 -22.78 -2.76
C SER A 561 -14.21 -24.04 -3.10
N PRO A 562 -13.71 -25.25 -2.78
CA PRO A 562 -14.42 -26.51 -3.05
C PRO A 562 -15.74 -26.67 -2.28
N SER A 563 -15.97 -25.85 -1.26
CA SER A 563 -17.21 -25.80 -0.47
C SER A 563 -17.35 -24.42 0.20
N GLU A 564 -18.52 -24.11 0.76
CA GLU A 564 -18.74 -22.90 1.57
C GLU A 564 -17.85 -22.82 2.83
N ARG A 565 -17.22 -23.93 3.22
CA ARG A 565 -16.42 -24.02 4.45
C ARG A 565 -14.92 -24.01 4.21
N ALA A 566 -14.45 -24.08 2.97
CA ALA A 566 -13.04 -24.25 2.70
C ALA A 566 -12.63 -23.47 1.46
N THR A 567 -11.57 -22.68 1.59
CA THR A 567 -10.94 -21.94 0.50
C THR A 567 -9.43 -22.20 0.55
N LEU A 568 -8.81 -22.30 -0.63
CA LEU A 568 -7.37 -22.39 -0.83
C LEU A 568 -6.93 -21.27 -1.77
N SER A 569 -5.77 -20.67 -1.51
CA SER A 569 -5.09 -19.76 -2.45
C SER A 569 -3.70 -20.29 -2.78
N LEU A 570 -3.32 -20.20 -4.04
CA LEU A 570 -1.96 -20.43 -4.51
C LEU A 570 -1.47 -19.18 -5.22
N ASP A 571 -0.39 -18.61 -4.72
CA ASP A 571 0.19 -17.38 -5.22
C ASP A 571 1.62 -17.62 -5.72
N TYR A 572 1.97 -17.00 -6.82
CA TYR A 572 3.26 -17.10 -7.48
C TYR A 572 3.78 -15.71 -7.77
N VAL A 573 5.04 -15.46 -7.44
CA VAL A 573 5.74 -14.20 -7.73
C VAL A 573 7.07 -14.55 -8.38
N PHE A 574 7.33 -14.01 -9.56
CA PHE A 574 8.64 -14.05 -10.20
C PHE A 574 9.20 -12.63 -10.29
N VAL A 575 10.44 -12.47 -9.83
CA VAL A 575 11.20 -11.23 -9.92
C VAL A 575 12.41 -11.48 -10.80
N GLY A 576 12.47 -10.80 -11.94
CA GLY A 576 13.58 -10.94 -12.89
C GLY A 576 14.90 -10.40 -12.36
N GLU A 577 15.98 -10.72 -13.09
CA GLU A 577 17.30 -10.17 -12.84
C GLU A 577 17.25 -8.64 -12.81
N ARG A 578 17.98 -8.04 -11.87
CA ARG A 578 17.98 -6.59 -11.67
C ARG A 578 19.37 -6.10 -11.32
N ARG A 579 19.61 -4.81 -11.53
CA ARG A 579 20.89 -4.20 -11.15
C ARG A 579 20.85 -3.81 -9.68
N ASP A 580 21.93 -4.01 -8.94
CA ASP A 580 22.05 -3.52 -7.57
C ASP A 580 23.49 -3.10 -7.23
N VAL A 581 23.69 -2.60 -6.02
CA VAL A 581 25.00 -2.56 -5.38
C VAL A 581 25.34 -3.97 -4.91
N THR A 582 26.44 -4.54 -5.38
CA THR A 582 26.81 -5.92 -5.09
C THR A 582 28.02 -6.02 -4.16
N TYR A 583 28.10 -7.17 -3.49
CA TYR A 583 29.13 -7.49 -2.52
C TYR A 583 29.68 -8.90 -2.79
N ASP A 584 30.97 -9.10 -2.61
CA ASP A 584 31.58 -10.42 -2.73
C ASP A 584 31.26 -11.33 -1.53
N ASP A 585 31.68 -12.59 -1.59
CA ASP A 585 31.44 -13.58 -0.53
C ASP A 585 32.26 -13.30 0.73
N ALA A 586 33.21 -12.36 0.68
CA ALA A 586 33.85 -11.84 1.87
C ALA A 586 33.07 -10.64 2.45
N GLY A 587 31.94 -10.22 1.87
CA GLY A 587 31.12 -9.12 2.36
C GLY A 587 31.64 -7.73 1.96
N PHE A 588 32.60 -7.64 1.04
CA PHE A 588 33.13 -6.36 0.56
C PHE A 588 32.36 -5.85 -0.65
N PHE A 589 32.21 -4.53 -0.73
CA PHE A 589 31.66 -3.87 -1.91
C PHE A 589 32.44 -4.30 -3.17
N SER A 590 31.72 -4.86 -4.14
CA SER A 590 32.30 -5.36 -5.40
C SER A 590 31.94 -4.50 -6.60
N GLY A 591 30.86 -3.72 -6.53
CA GLY A 591 30.49 -2.77 -7.57
C GLY A 591 29.07 -2.21 -7.40
N SER A 592 28.76 -1.19 -8.19
CA SER A 592 27.41 -0.64 -8.32
C SER A 592 26.89 -0.85 -9.73
N GLY A 593 25.65 -1.32 -9.85
CA GLY A 593 25.00 -1.58 -11.13
C GLY A 593 25.24 -2.99 -11.69
N ASN A 594 25.79 -3.91 -10.90
CA ASN A 594 25.93 -5.31 -11.31
C ASN A 594 24.58 -6.03 -11.24
N LEU A 595 24.39 -7.07 -12.07
CA LEU A 595 23.16 -7.87 -12.04
C LEU A 595 23.18 -8.81 -10.84
N ILE A 596 22.03 -8.92 -10.17
CA ILE A 596 21.70 -9.98 -9.23
C ILE A 596 20.62 -10.88 -9.82
N ASP A 597 20.64 -12.13 -9.38
CA ASP A 597 19.85 -13.21 -9.96
C ASP A 597 18.33 -12.98 -9.81
N ALA A 598 17.59 -13.54 -10.75
CA ALA A 598 16.14 -13.66 -10.65
C ALA A 598 15.76 -14.70 -9.58
N TYR A 599 14.56 -14.58 -9.03
CA TYR A 599 14.02 -15.56 -8.09
C TYR A 599 12.52 -15.73 -8.28
N GLU A 600 11.99 -16.84 -7.75
CA GLU A 600 10.57 -17.14 -7.76
C GLU A 600 10.08 -17.64 -6.40
N LEU A 601 8.88 -17.19 -6.03
CA LEU A 601 8.24 -17.54 -4.78
C LEU A 601 6.88 -18.16 -5.08
N VAL A 602 6.60 -19.29 -4.43
CA VAL A 602 5.28 -19.93 -4.43
C VAL A 602 4.75 -19.91 -3.01
N ASN A 603 3.57 -19.34 -2.81
CA ASN A 603 2.90 -19.29 -1.52
C ASN A 603 1.59 -20.09 -1.61
N LEU A 604 1.26 -20.84 -0.57
CA LEU A 604 0.03 -21.60 -0.46
C LEU A 604 -0.66 -21.22 0.84
N SER A 605 -1.91 -20.79 0.77
CA SER A 605 -2.72 -20.53 1.95
C SER A 605 -4.06 -21.23 1.89
N GLY A 606 -4.73 -21.31 3.04
CA GLY A 606 -6.07 -21.85 3.09
C GLY A 606 -6.77 -21.62 4.42
N GLU A 607 -8.08 -21.69 4.35
CA GLU A 607 -8.98 -21.51 5.47
C GLU A 607 -10.03 -22.64 5.50
N LEU A 608 -10.46 -23.00 6.71
CA LEU A 608 -11.46 -24.03 6.97
C LEU A 608 -12.37 -23.58 8.13
N ALA A 609 -13.62 -23.24 7.80
CA ALA A 609 -14.65 -22.95 8.78
C ALA A 609 -14.93 -24.21 9.62
N LEU A 610 -14.54 -24.19 10.89
CA LEU A 610 -14.81 -25.28 11.87
C LEU A 610 -16.22 -25.18 12.44
N ARG A 611 -16.71 -23.94 12.59
CA ARG A 611 -18.07 -23.54 12.99
C ARG A 611 -18.46 -22.27 12.23
N GLU A 612 -19.64 -21.72 12.50
CA GLU A 612 -20.09 -20.44 11.92
C GLU A 612 -19.23 -19.25 12.38
N ASP A 613 -18.65 -19.34 13.58
CA ASP A 613 -17.90 -18.27 14.24
C ASP A 613 -16.41 -18.58 14.43
N LEU A 614 -15.94 -19.74 13.98
CA LEU A 614 -14.58 -20.23 14.23
C LEU A 614 -13.98 -20.87 12.97
N GLU A 615 -12.83 -20.36 12.58
CA GLU A 615 -12.08 -20.77 11.40
C GLU A 615 -10.65 -21.22 11.77
N LEU A 616 -10.17 -22.25 11.10
CA LEU A 616 -8.76 -22.64 11.06
C LEU A 616 -8.15 -22.09 9.77
N PHE A 617 -7.04 -21.38 9.87
CA PHE A 617 -6.29 -20.92 8.70
C PHE A 617 -4.84 -21.35 8.78
N GLY A 618 -4.16 -21.36 7.64
CA GLY A 618 -2.73 -21.57 7.57
C GLY A 618 -2.15 -21.16 6.23
N ALA A 619 -0.84 -20.91 6.23
CA ALA A 619 -0.08 -20.55 5.05
C ALA A 619 1.31 -21.20 5.08
N VAL A 620 1.84 -21.45 3.88
CA VAL A 620 3.24 -21.79 3.64
C VAL A 620 3.76 -20.79 2.62
N LYS A 621 4.57 -19.84 3.09
CA LYS A 621 5.27 -18.88 2.24
C LYS A 621 6.60 -19.48 1.78
N ASN A 622 7.03 -19.14 0.56
CA ASN A 622 8.21 -19.71 -0.08
C ASN A 622 8.20 -21.26 -0.02
N LEU A 623 7.11 -21.86 -0.49
CA LEU A 623 6.84 -23.30 -0.46
C LEU A 623 7.96 -24.14 -1.09
N LEU A 624 8.63 -23.60 -2.10
CA LEU A 624 9.73 -24.27 -2.81
C LEU A 624 11.09 -24.14 -2.11
N ASP A 625 11.17 -23.37 -1.02
CA ASP A 625 12.41 -23.10 -0.27
C ASP A 625 13.49 -22.44 -1.15
N GLU A 626 13.07 -21.50 -1.99
CA GLU A 626 13.96 -20.73 -2.85
C GLU A 626 14.91 -19.91 -1.97
N THR A 627 16.22 -20.00 -2.24
CA THR A 627 17.23 -19.15 -1.61
C THR A 627 17.50 -17.96 -2.51
N TYR A 628 17.20 -16.76 -2.04
CA TYR A 628 17.28 -15.54 -2.85
C TYR A 628 17.76 -14.36 -2.01
N GLU A 629 18.09 -13.26 -2.70
CA GLU A 629 18.42 -11.98 -2.10
C GLU A 629 17.47 -10.92 -2.67
N GLU A 630 16.82 -10.10 -1.85
CA GLU A 630 15.90 -9.03 -2.31
C GLU A 630 16.65 -7.75 -2.71
N PRO A 631 17.47 -7.17 -1.85
CA PRO A 631 18.68 -6.47 -2.25
C PRO A 631 19.89 -7.39 -2.12
N ALA A 632 20.93 -7.14 -2.91
CA ALA A 632 22.17 -7.89 -2.76
C ALA A 632 22.72 -7.74 -1.33
N ALA A 633 23.27 -8.82 -0.79
CA ALA A 633 23.79 -8.94 0.58
C ALA A 633 22.74 -8.95 1.71
N PHE A 634 21.48 -9.16 1.37
CA PHE A 634 20.38 -9.38 2.33
C PHE A 634 19.65 -10.66 1.96
N ALA A 635 19.59 -11.62 2.88
CA ALA A 635 18.90 -12.87 2.67
C ALA A 635 17.38 -12.61 2.52
N GLY A 636 16.76 -13.30 1.56
CA GLY A 636 15.31 -13.35 1.46
C GLY A 636 14.72 -14.36 2.44
N THR A 637 13.43 -14.21 2.72
CA THR A 637 12.72 -15.06 3.69
C THR A 637 12.76 -16.53 3.28
N PRO A 638 13.30 -17.44 4.13
CA PRO A 638 13.24 -18.88 3.88
C PRO A 638 11.79 -19.38 3.84
N ARG A 639 11.57 -20.68 3.58
CA ARG A 639 10.23 -21.25 3.76
C ARG A 639 9.71 -20.94 5.16
N ALA A 640 8.47 -20.46 5.23
CA ALA A 640 7.81 -20.06 6.47
C ALA A 640 6.39 -20.65 6.55
N VAL A 641 6.12 -21.45 7.58
CA VAL A 641 4.79 -22.03 7.85
C VAL A 641 4.09 -21.27 8.97
N THR A 642 2.83 -20.89 8.76
CA THR A 642 1.96 -20.27 9.78
C THR A 642 0.65 -21.06 9.90
N ILE A 643 0.16 -21.24 11.13
CA ILE A 643 -1.14 -21.82 11.41
C ILE A 643 -1.83 -21.04 12.53
N GLY A 644 -3.15 -20.85 12.42
CA GLY A 644 -3.88 -20.10 13.41
C GLY A 644 -5.37 -20.36 13.43
N LEU A 645 -6.02 -19.78 14.44
CA LEU A 645 -7.47 -19.77 14.58
C LEU A 645 -7.98 -18.34 14.50
N ARG A 646 -9.10 -18.14 13.82
CA ARG A 646 -9.82 -16.87 13.78
C ARG A 646 -11.25 -17.05 14.29
N LEU A 647 -11.68 -16.11 15.11
CA LEU A 647 -13.04 -15.97 15.60
C LEU A 647 -13.63 -14.70 14.98
N THR A 648 -14.78 -14.81 14.35
CA THR A 648 -15.57 -13.71 13.79
C THR A 648 -17.03 -13.91 14.18
N ARG A 649 -17.81 -12.83 14.24
CA ARG A 649 -19.23 -12.90 14.59
C ARG A 649 -20.07 -11.98 13.74
#